data_AF-A0A928FA60-F1
#
_entry.id   AF-A0A928FA60-F1
#
_cell.length_a   1.000
_cell.length_b   1.000
_cell.length_c   1.000
_cell.angle_alpha   90.00
_cell.angle_beta   90.00
_cell.angle_gamma   90.00
#
_symmetry.space_group_name_H-M   'P 1'
#
loop_
_entity.id
_entity.type
_entity.pdbx_description
1 polymer ?
#
loop_
_entity_poly.entity_id
_entity_poly.type
_entity_poly.pdbx_seq_one_letter_code
_entity_poly.pdbx_strand_id
1 'polypeptide(L)'
;PADHPAHRALAGAGYAPHSTEGSCVCGYGADVTSTLYIDGIPLKSGQYLTAYGALTNEKPATGGYAYFADGVLTLQDFVFSGKGTLDRTAETDDIFALIYSTADLKIRLAGENRLNIPQNMSGCGIVAEGDLEICGEAEATLAIVTDHSAISVKGGDVAIRNAALQLHSQILGAIEVEVGSLVLENVTLNAIGMVAIAVTGGNATVKDSRLTLLSWTENDALLVEGGNILLENTLIHATGSDAISTVDGDITVNGGTLHLFAINDGFDLTNGDLRLNGATVIIEAGDHAIEIDYVEAEEGEPAPPLKGNLYIEGGTLYTQSADDGIDVELDIVISGGSITVESEDIALDGGENITVSGGTLVLRTDTSRGIDCSELLTVTGGSIEICYTGIPANNASALGIYAGDRFSIFGGELRISDFGRAIEALELLLGCTTEITSAGWENVGSDYVCYVPAEGNADLIFTVGRKAGATHTDADGNHVCDVCEGAFPDCLDENSDHKCDLCGEKSFACADADSDHKCDTCGAVTSACADADSDHKCDTCGAVTSACADADSDHKCDTCGATVSEHAPGAWQQDENGHWRDCACGTRLDAAAHSFEDGVCTACGAAAPKKSSAVWVIVPIAAVVLGGGAAALWYFVIRKKRIV
;
A
#
# COMPACT_ATOMS: atom_id res chain seq x y z
N PRO A 1 -48.66 -4.97 7.41
CA PRO A 1 -49.37 -5.18 8.69
C PRO A 1 -49.11 -6.57 9.27
N ALA A 2 -48.08 -6.66 10.11
CA ALA A 2 -47.97 -7.37 11.39
C ALA A 2 -46.50 -7.76 11.63
N ASP A 3 -45.83 -6.92 12.43
CA ASP A 3 -44.70 -7.17 13.32
C ASP A 3 -43.37 -7.74 12.75
N HIS A 4 -42.49 -6.80 12.34
CA HIS A 4 -41.03 -6.93 12.44
C HIS A 4 -40.61 -7.05 13.92
N PRO A 5 -39.71 -7.97 14.29
CA PRO A 5 -38.91 -7.81 15.48
C PRO A 5 -37.61 -7.06 15.14
N ALA A 6 -37.38 -6.00 15.89
CA ALA A 6 -36.16 -5.20 15.89
C ALA A 6 -34.88 -6.03 16.02
N HIS A 7 -33.87 -5.62 15.27
CA HIS A 7 -32.47 -6.01 15.38
C HIS A 7 -32.05 -5.97 16.85
N ARG A 8 -31.62 -7.12 17.37
CA ARG A 8 -30.95 -7.21 18.65
C ARG A 8 -29.47 -7.29 18.36
N ALA A 9 -28.78 -6.19 18.62
CA ALA A 9 -27.34 -6.14 18.82
C ALA A 9 -26.87 -7.36 19.63
N LEU A 10 -25.96 -8.15 19.06
CA LEU A 10 -25.24 -9.21 19.76
C LEU A 10 -24.16 -8.59 20.68
N ALA A 11 -24.62 -7.80 21.66
CA ALA A 11 -23.81 -7.47 22.81
C ALA A 11 -23.82 -8.65 23.79
N GLY A 12 -22.72 -9.41 23.79
CA GLY A 12 -22.30 -10.27 24.91
C GLY A 12 -23.04 -11.59 25.08
N ALA A 13 -22.52 -12.66 24.46
CA ALA A 13 -22.81 -14.03 24.89
C ALA A 13 -22.11 -14.32 26.23
N GLY A 14 -22.79 -13.97 27.32
CA GLY A 14 -22.43 -14.37 28.68
C GLY A 14 -22.51 -15.89 28.85
N TYR A 15 -21.37 -16.48 29.20
CA TYR A 15 -21.21 -17.84 29.70
C TYR A 15 -22.07 -18.15 30.95
N ALA A 16 -22.43 -19.45 31.09
CA ALA A 16 -22.77 -20.23 32.31
C ALA A 16 -24.23 -20.74 32.46
N PRO A 17 -24.54 -21.79 33.28
CA PRO A 17 -23.66 -22.63 34.12
C PRO A 17 -23.84 -24.17 34.05
N HIS A 18 -22.79 -24.87 34.51
CA HIS A 18 -22.68 -26.20 35.13
C HIS A 18 -23.88 -27.18 35.17
N SER A 19 -23.60 -28.43 34.81
CA SER A 19 -24.21 -29.61 35.45
C SER A 19 -23.17 -30.69 35.79
N THR A 20 -23.33 -31.26 36.98
CA THR A 20 -22.40 -32.17 37.68
C THR A 20 -22.74 -33.66 37.47
N GLU A 21 -21.70 -34.47 37.65
CA GLU A 21 -21.66 -35.92 37.99
C GLU A 21 -21.54 -36.96 36.85
N GLY A 22 -20.44 -37.72 36.89
CA GLY A 22 -20.31 -38.99 36.20
C GLY A 22 -18.86 -39.47 36.01
N SER A 23 -18.28 -40.10 37.03
CA SER A 23 -16.90 -40.63 37.03
C SER A 23 -16.60 -41.63 35.90
N CYS A 24 -15.43 -41.49 35.26
CA CYS A 24 -14.53 -42.61 34.98
C CYS A 24 -13.09 -42.14 34.81
N VAL A 25 -12.20 -42.74 35.60
CA VAL A 25 -10.76 -42.52 35.65
C VAL A 25 -10.06 -43.37 34.59
N CYS A 26 -9.31 -42.74 33.70
CA CYS A 26 -8.15 -43.34 33.05
C CYS A 26 -7.14 -42.22 32.74
N GLY A 27 -6.10 -42.16 33.58
CA GLY A 27 -4.99 -41.22 33.41
C GLY A 27 -4.05 -41.67 32.30
N TYR A 28 -3.75 -40.75 31.40
CA TYR A 28 -2.46 -40.68 30.72
C TYR A 28 -1.78 -39.41 31.26
N GLY A 29 -0.60 -39.56 31.85
CA GLY A 29 0.18 -38.42 32.33
C GLY A 29 0.65 -37.59 31.14
N ALA A 30 0.12 -36.39 30.99
CA ALA A 30 0.59 -35.41 30.02
C ALA A 30 2.06 -35.05 30.35
N ASP A 31 2.94 -35.22 29.38
CA ASP A 31 4.32 -34.72 29.44
C ASP A 31 4.27 -33.21 29.17
N VAL A 32 4.11 -32.41 30.24
CA VAL A 32 4.00 -30.92 30.26
C VAL A 32 5.21 -30.16 29.66
N THR A 33 6.09 -30.83 28.91
CA THR A 33 7.27 -30.24 28.26
C THR A 33 7.13 -30.06 26.76
N SER A 34 6.08 -30.64 26.14
CA SER A 34 5.88 -30.58 24.68
C SER A 34 4.91 -29.45 24.33
N THR A 35 5.24 -28.69 23.28
CA THR A 35 4.42 -27.56 22.80
C THR A 35 3.53 -27.91 21.61
N LEU A 36 3.64 -29.13 21.08
CA LEU A 36 2.91 -29.62 19.91
C LEU A 36 2.40 -31.04 20.14
N TYR A 37 1.12 -31.25 19.84
CA TYR A 37 0.44 -32.52 19.96
C TYR A 37 -0.31 -32.84 18.67
N ILE A 38 -0.29 -34.10 18.26
CA ILE A 38 -1.15 -34.61 17.18
C ILE A 38 -2.00 -35.75 17.75
N ASP A 39 -3.32 -35.57 17.82
CA ASP A 39 -4.27 -36.50 18.45
C ASP A 39 -3.85 -36.88 19.89
N GLY A 40 -3.35 -35.91 20.65
CA GLY A 40 -2.83 -36.08 22.01
C GLY A 40 -1.45 -36.74 22.11
N ILE A 41 -0.84 -37.11 20.99
CA ILE A 41 0.52 -37.63 20.96
C ILE A 41 1.50 -36.45 20.97
N PRO A 42 2.31 -36.25 22.03
CA PRO A 42 3.30 -35.19 22.05
C PRO A 42 4.37 -35.46 20.99
N LEU A 43 4.60 -34.49 20.10
CA LEU A 43 5.60 -34.58 19.04
C LEU A 43 6.79 -33.68 19.37
N LYS A 44 7.95 -34.27 19.68
CA LYS A 44 9.17 -33.53 20.04
C LYS A 44 10.00 -33.19 18.80
N SER A 45 10.82 -32.15 18.90
CA SER A 45 11.74 -31.78 17.83
C SER A 45 12.65 -32.95 17.42
N GLY A 46 12.76 -33.19 16.11
CA GLY A 46 13.46 -34.30 15.49
C GLY A 46 12.62 -35.58 15.29
N GLN A 47 11.35 -35.59 15.70
CA GLN A 47 10.49 -36.77 15.60
C GLN A 47 9.55 -36.72 14.39
N TYR A 48 9.25 -37.92 13.88
CA TYR A 48 8.25 -38.16 12.84
C TYR A 48 7.04 -38.87 13.45
N LEU A 49 5.85 -38.50 12.98
CA LEU A 49 4.61 -39.25 13.16
C LEU A 49 4.16 -39.77 11.79
N THR A 50 4.02 -41.09 11.69
CA THR A 50 3.47 -41.72 10.47
C THR A 50 1.97 -41.47 10.35
N ALA A 51 1.42 -41.59 9.13
CA ALA A 51 -0.02 -41.53 8.87
C ALA A 51 -0.89 -42.49 9.73
N TYR A 52 -0.30 -43.53 10.33
CA TYR A 52 -0.97 -44.48 11.23
C TYR A 52 -0.79 -44.17 12.73
N GLY A 53 -0.20 -43.02 13.08
CA GLY A 53 -0.03 -42.58 14.47
C GLY A 53 1.18 -43.19 15.20
N ALA A 54 2.12 -43.82 14.50
CA ALA A 54 3.35 -44.34 15.12
C ALA A 54 4.47 -43.29 15.11
N LEU A 55 5.10 -43.06 16.28
CA LEU A 55 6.28 -42.20 16.45
C LEU A 55 7.57 -42.91 16.04
N THR A 56 8.46 -42.20 15.34
CA THR A 56 9.79 -42.69 14.95
C THR A 56 10.79 -41.52 14.87
N ASN A 57 12.08 -41.81 15.08
CA ASN A 57 13.16 -40.84 14.89
C ASN A 57 13.81 -40.95 13.50
N GLU A 58 13.39 -41.94 12.70
CA GLU A 58 13.83 -42.14 11.33
C GLU A 58 12.71 -41.78 10.36
N LYS A 59 13.07 -41.09 9.28
CA LYS A 59 12.13 -40.73 8.22
C LYS A 59 11.43 -42.00 7.69
N PRO A 60 10.08 -42.04 7.66
CA PRO A 60 9.35 -43.18 7.11
C PRO A 60 9.75 -43.47 5.66
N ALA A 61 10.03 -44.74 5.36
CA ALA A 61 10.47 -45.17 4.02
C ALA A 61 9.34 -45.13 2.97
N THR A 62 8.08 -45.18 3.41
CA THR A 62 6.87 -45.16 2.57
C THR A 62 5.72 -44.49 3.31
N GLY A 63 4.82 -43.84 2.57
CA GLY A 63 3.65 -43.15 3.12
C GLY A 63 3.97 -41.75 3.64
N GLY A 64 2.91 -40.99 3.88
CA GLY A 64 3.03 -39.63 4.41
C GLY A 64 3.39 -39.58 5.89
N TYR A 65 3.89 -38.43 6.31
CA TYR A 65 4.35 -38.19 7.66
C TYR A 65 4.17 -36.74 8.09
N ALA A 66 4.04 -36.55 9.40
CA ALA A 66 4.27 -35.27 10.06
C ALA A 66 5.67 -35.30 10.68
N TYR A 67 6.46 -34.24 10.52
CA TYR A 67 7.81 -34.11 11.07
C TYR A 67 7.94 -32.78 11.77
N PHE A 68 8.36 -32.79 13.03
CA PHE A 68 8.55 -31.56 13.80
C PHE A 68 10.03 -31.34 14.06
N ALA A 69 10.57 -30.20 13.63
CA ALA A 69 11.93 -29.78 13.95
C ALA A 69 12.05 -28.26 13.90
N ASP A 70 12.91 -27.71 14.76
CA ASP A 70 13.24 -26.28 14.79
C ASP A 70 12.00 -25.35 14.85
N GLY A 71 10.94 -25.78 15.55
CA GLY A 71 9.70 -25.01 15.68
C GLY A 71 8.77 -25.07 14.47
N VAL A 72 9.05 -25.93 13.49
CA VAL A 72 8.27 -26.08 12.26
C VAL A 72 7.73 -27.50 12.14
N LEU A 73 6.42 -27.62 11.94
CA LEU A 73 5.73 -28.85 11.61
C LEU A 73 5.63 -29.01 10.09
N THR A 74 6.34 -29.98 9.53
CA THR A 74 6.22 -30.35 8.12
C THR A 74 5.20 -31.46 7.96
N LEU A 75 4.19 -31.25 7.12
CA LEU A 75 3.24 -32.27 6.68
C LEU A 75 3.57 -32.66 5.24
N GLN A 76 3.93 -33.93 5.03
CA GLN A 76 4.23 -34.50 3.71
C GLN A 76 3.25 -35.63 3.43
N ASP A 77 2.35 -35.43 2.46
CA ASP A 77 1.31 -36.40 2.08
C ASP A 77 0.55 -36.98 3.29
N PHE A 78 0.42 -36.18 4.34
CA PHE A 78 0.01 -36.63 5.66
C PHE A 78 -1.50 -36.75 5.72
N VAL A 79 -1.98 -38.00 5.71
CA VAL A 79 -3.39 -38.34 5.87
C VAL A 79 -3.60 -38.92 7.25
N PHE A 80 -4.41 -38.25 8.07
CA PHE A 80 -4.63 -38.66 9.44
C PHE A 80 -6.10 -38.53 9.85
N SER A 81 -6.59 -39.56 10.52
CA SER A 81 -7.91 -39.56 11.16
C SER A 81 -7.78 -39.91 12.62
N GLY A 82 -8.23 -39.00 13.47
CA GLY A 82 -8.14 -39.09 14.92
C GLY A 82 -9.36 -38.45 15.55
N LYS A 83 -9.49 -38.60 16.87
CA LYS A 83 -10.61 -38.02 17.61
C LYS A 83 -10.33 -36.58 18.05
N GLY A 84 -9.06 -36.19 18.03
CA GLY A 84 -8.57 -35.08 18.83
C GLY A 84 -8.48 -35.51 20.30
N THR A 85 -7.43 -35.12 21.01
CA THR A 85 -7.28 -35.51 22.41
C THR A 85 -6.80 -34.34 23.29
N LEU A 86 -7.49 -34.25 24.42
CA LEU A 86 -7.47 -33.33 25.57
C LEU A 86 -6.12 -33.20 26.31
N ASP A 87 -5.79 -31.99 26.77
CA ASP A 87 -5.04 -31.79 28.02
C ASP A 87 -6.02 -31.39 29.14
N ARG A 88 -5.94 -32.06 30.27
CA ARG A 88 -6.99 -32.13 31.30
C ARG A 88 -6.59 -31.39 32.58
N THR A 89 -5.92 -30.24 32.45
CA THR A 89 -5.29 -29.56 33.61
C THR A 89 -5.79 -28.16 33.97
N ALA A 90 -6.85 -27.60 33.37
CA ALA A 90 -7.42 -26.33 33.86
C ALA A 90 -8.92 -26.20 33.58
N GLU A 91 -9.61 -25.44 34.44
CA GLU A 91 -11.07 -25.32 34.61
C GLU A 91 -11.81 -24.52 33.51
N THR A 92 -11.49 -24.69 32.23
CA THR A 92 -12.17 -23.96 31.11
C THR A 92 -12.48 -24.89 29.93
N ASP A 93 -13.47 -24.52 29.12
CA ASP A 93 -14.17 -25.33 28.12
C ASP A 93 -13.30 -26.23 27.22
N ASP A 94 -13.69 -27.50 27.11
CA ASP A 94 -12.93 -28.59 26.50
C ASP A 94 -12.77 -28.40 24.96
N ILE A 95 -11.62 -27.89 24.50
CA ILE A 95 -11.27 -27.84 23.06
C ILE A 95 -10.60 -29.16 22.66
N PHE A 96 -11.21 -29.94 21.77
CA PHE A 96 -10.58 -31.10 21.13
C PHE A 96 -9.91 -30.66 19.83
N ALA A 97 -8.65 -31.03 19.57
CA ALA A 97 -8.00 -30.70 18.30
C ALA A 97 -7.15 -31.87 17.75
N LEU A 98 -7.11 -32.02 16.42
CA LEU A 98 -6.21 -32.98 15.76
C LEU A 98 -4.76 -32.53 15.85
N ILE A 99 -4.48 -31.26 15.58
CA ILE A 99 -3.19 -30.63 15.80
C ILE A 99 -3.40 -29.52 16.83
N TYR A 100 -2.72 -29.63 17.96
CA TYR A 100 -2.78 -28.65 19.03
C TYR A 100 -1.40 -28.11 19.35
N SER A 101 -1.26 -26.79 19.42
CA SER A 101 -0.05 -26.15 19.92
C SER A 101 -0.33 -25.13 21.01
N THR A 102 0.41 -25.23 22.11
CA THR A 102 0.33 -24.30 23.25
C THR A 102 1.15 -23.01 23.04
N ALA A 103 1.65 -22.78 21.84
CA ALA A 103 2.54 -21.69 21.47
C ALA A 103 2.39 -21.41 19.96
N ASP A 104 3.22 -20.52 19.41
CA ASP A 104 3.27 -20.26 17.97
C ASP A 104 3.54 -21.55 17.18
N LEU A 105 2.78 -21.74 16.12
CA LEU A 105 2.82 -22.92 15.27
C LEU A 105 3.11 -22.54 13.82
N LYS A 106 4.21 -23.05 13.29
CA LYS A 106 4.52 -22.96 11.86
C LYS A 106 4.31 -24.30 11.20
N ILE A 107 3.51 -24.34 10.14
CA ILE A 107 3.22 -25.53 9.35
C ILE A 107 3.76 -25.34 7.94
N ARG A 108 4.55 -26.31 7.47
CA ARG A 108 4.96 -26.43 6.07
C ARG A 108 4.22 -27.58 5.41
N LEU A 109 3.52 -27.29 4.33
CA LEU A 109 2.78 -28.27 3.56
C LEU A 109 3.58 -28.70 2.34
N ALA A 110 3.69 -30.02 2.16
CA ALA A 110 4.21 -30.63 0.96
C ALA A 110 3.30 -31.79 0.54
N GLY A 111 3.04 -31.89 -0.77
CA GLY A 111 2.12 -32.88 -1.32
C GLY A 111 0.66 -32.70 -0.86
N GLU A 112 -0.08 -33.81 -0.79
CA GLU A 112 -1.53 -33.80 -0.49
C GLU A 112 -1.80 -34.21 0.97
N ASN A 113 -2.20 -33.26 1.81
CA ASN A 113 -2.43 -33.50 3.24
C ASN A 113 -3.93 -33.52 3.56
N ARG A 114 -4.34 -34.42 4.46
CA ARG A 114 -5.74 -34.54 4.89
C ARG A 114 -5.85 -34.84 6.37
N LEU A 115 -6.56 -33.98 7.08
CA LEU A 115 -6.94 -34.16 8.48
C LEU A 115 -8.44 -34.41 8.55
N ASN A 116 -8.87 -35.44 9.27
CA ASN A 116 -10.27 -35.80 9.36
C ASN A 116 -10.65 -36.21 10.78
N ILE A 117 -11.54 -35.45 11.40
CA ILE A 117 -12.24 -35.85 12.60
C ILE A 117 -13.52 -36.60 12.19
N PRO A 118 -13.74 -37.84 12.64
CA PRO A 118 -14.98 -38.56 12.36
C PRO A 118 -16.21 -37.83 12.89
N GLN A 119 -17.33 -37.95 12.19
CA GLN A 119 -18.60 -37.29 12.54
C GLN A 119 -19.08 -37.60 13.98
N ASN A 120 -19.74 -36.62 14.57
CA ASN A 120 -20.22 -36.56 15.96
C ASN A 120 -19.09 -36.54 17.00
N MET A 121 -17.97 -35.91 16.68
CA MET A 121 -16.87 -35.65 17.61
C MET A 121 -16.59 -34.15 17.64
N SER A 122 -16.71 -33.54 18.83
CA SER A 122 -16.60 -32.11 19.04
C SER A 122 -15.16 -31.58 18.98
N GLY A 123 -14.47 -31.78 17.85
CA GLY A 123 -13.08 -31.35 17.70
C GLY A 123 -12.79 -30.51 16.48
N CYS A 124 -11.81 -29.62 16.66
CA CYS A 124 -11.21 -28.74 15.69
C CYS A 124 -10.06 -29.41 14.93
N GLY A 125 -9.74 -28.91 13.74
CA GLY A 125 -8.65 -29.47 12.94
C GLY A 125 -7.29 -29.06 13.49
N ILE A 126 -7.04 -27.76 13.49
CA ILE A 126 -5.82 -27.14 13.98
C ILE A 126 -6.21 -26.10 15.03
N VAL A 127 -5.55 -26.15 16.18
CA VAL A 127 -5.66 -25.14 17.24
C VAL A 127 -4.28 -24.66 17.64
N ALA A 128 -4.09 -23.34 17.66
CA ALA A 128 -2.90 -22.69 18.18
C ALA A 128 -3.28 -21.63 19.23
N GLU A 129 -2.59 -21.64 20.37
CA GLU A 129 -2.75 -20.62 21.41
C GLU A 129 -2.02 -19.31 21.05
N GLY A 130 -0.98 -19.38 20.20
CA GLY A 130 -0.24 -18.23 19.68
C GLY A 130 -0.38 -18.11 18.16
N ASP A 131 0.60 -17.50 17.50
CA ASP A 131 0.54 -17.25 16.06
C ASP A 131 0.50 -18.56 15.25
N LEU A 132 -0.25 -18.58 14.14
CA LEU A 132 -0.30 -19.69 13.20
C LEU A 132 0.19 -19.25 11.82
N GLU A 133 1.27 -19.88 11.35
CA GLU A 133 1.77 -19.69 9.99
C GLU A 133 1.63 -20.99 9.19
N ILE A 134 0.90 -20.98 8.08
CA ILE A 134 0.80 -22.12 7.16
C ILE A 134 1.39 -21.71 5.81
N CYS A 135 2.46 -22.38 5.40
CA CYS A 135 3.10 -22.16 4.10
C CYS A 135 3.11 -23.44 3.26
N GLY A 136 2.67 -23.35 2.00
CA GLY A 136 2.77 -24.45 1.05
C GLY A 136 4.02 -24.40 0.17
N GLU A 137 4.55 -25.58 -0.17
CA GLU A 137 5.34 -25.74 -1.38
C GLU A 137 4.42 -25.69 -2.62
N ALA A 138 4.98 -25.56 -3.83
CA ALA A 138 4.17 -25.49 -5.06
C ALA A 138 3.19 -26.68 -5.16
N GLU A 139 1.91 -26.39 -5.35
CA GLU A 139 0.79 -27.36 -5.44
C GLU A 139 0.46 -28.11 -4.12
N ALA A 140 1.01 -27.72 -2.97
CA ALA A 140 0.69 -28.36 -1.71
C ALA A 140 -0.74 -28.06 -1.26
N THR A 141 -1.47 -29.10 -0.80
CA THR A 141 -2.85 -28.98 -0.36
C THR A 141 -3.03 -29.43 1.09
N LEU A 142 -4.02 -28.84 1.76
CA LEU A 142 -4.49 -29.28 3.07
C LEU A 142 -6.03 -29.32 3.08
N ALA A 143 -6.57 -30.53 3.23
CA ALA A 143 -7.99 -30.73 3.46
C ALA A 143 -8.25 -31.02 4.94
N ILE A 144 -9.18 -30.29 5.55
CA ILE A 144 -9.61 -30.50 6.93
C ILE A 144 -11.12 -30.71 6.94
N VAL A 145 -11.55 -31.84 7.50
CA VAL A 145 -12.98 -32.14 7.70
C VAL A 145 -13.21 -32.40 9.18
N THR A 146 -14.04 -31.57 9.79
CA THR A 146 -14.31 -31.54 11.22
C THR A 146 -15.76 -31.19 11.52
N ASP A 147 -16.22 -31.48 12.73
CA ASP A 147 -17.52 -30.97 13.18
C ASP A 147 -17.38 -29.55 13.73
N HIS A 148 -16.33 -29.24 14.48
CA HIS A 148 -16.01 -27.88 14.94
C HIS A 148 -15.03 -27.19 13.99
N SER A 149 -14.43 -26.09 14.42
CA SER A 149 -13.65 -25.20 13.57
C SER A 149 -12.46 -25.91 12.92
N ALA A 150 -12.28 -25.75 11.61
CA ALA A 150 -11.19 -26.43 10.92
C ALA A 150 -9.83 -25.84 11.35
N ILE A 151 -9.78 -24.52 11.51
CA ILE A 151 -8.66 -23.78 12.10
C ILE A 151 -9.22 -22.83 13.15
N SER A 152 -8.66 -22.85 14.36
CA SER A 152 -8.99 -21.90 15.44
C SER A 152 -7.72 -21.38 16.10
N VAL A 153 -7.59 -20.06 16.20
CA VAL A 153 -6.46 -19.41 16.86
C VAL A 153 -6.97 -18.50 17.96
N LYS A 154 -6.46 -18.72 19.17
CA LYS A 154 -6.99 -18.13 20.40
C LYS A 154 -6.32 -16.82 20.80
N GLY A 155 -5.06 -16.62 20.42
CA GLY A 155 -4.23 -15.55 20.98
C GLY A 155 -3.14 -15.00 20.06
N GLY A 156 -3.27 -15.12 18.74
CA GLY A 156 -2.23 -14.72 17.80
C GLY A 156 -2.71 -14.55 16.36
N ASP A 157 -1.81 -14.06 15.52
CA ASP A 157 -2.09 -13.80 14.11
C ASP A 157 -2.11 -15.11 13.30
N VAL A 158 -2.91 -15.13 12.24
CA VAL A 158 -2.96 -16.23 11.27
C VAL A 158 -2.41 -15.76 9.93
N ALA A 159 -1.36 -16.39 9.45
CA ALA A 159 -0.78 -16.15 8.13
C ALA A 159 -0.79 -17.43 7.29
N ILE A 160 -1.55 -17.43 6.19
CA ILE A 160 -1.58 -18.53 5.23
C ILE A 160 -1.01 -18.03 3.91
N ARG A 161 -0.01 -18.75 3.37
CA ARG A 161 0.77 -18.32 2.21
C ARG A 161 1.03 -19.46 1.24
N ASN A 162 0.82 -19.20 -0.05
CA ASN A 162 1.17 -20.13 -1.13
C ASN A 162 0.59 -21.55 -0.92
N ALA A 163 -0.68 -21.63 -0.51
CA ALA A 163 -1.30 -22.88 -0.11
C ALA A 163 -2.72 -23.01 -0.67
N ALA A 164 -3.15 -24.25 -0.89
CA ALA A 164 -4.53 -24.56 -1.25
C ALA A 164 -5.23 -25.33 -0.11
N LEU A 165 -6.29 -24.75 0.44
CA LEU A 165 -7.00 -25.28 1.60
C LEU A 165 -8.45 -25.64 1.25
N GLN A 166 -8.88 -26.79 1.74
CA GLN A 166 -10.27 -27.27 1.65
C GLN A 166 -10.76 -27.53 3.08
N LEU A 167 -11.49 -26.57 3.65
CA LEU A 167 -11.91 -26.58 5.05
C LEU A 167 -13.41 -26.80 5.11
N HIS A 168 -13.82 -27.83 5.86
CA HIS A 168 -15.22 -28.15 6.05
C HIS A 168 -15.50 -28.40 7.54
N SER A 169 -16.25 -27.47 8.14
CA SER A 169 -16.79 -27.51 9.50
C SER A 169 -18.32 -27.69 9.45
N GLN A 170 -18.89 -28.43 10.39
CA GLN A 170 -20.35 -28.68 10.46
C GLN A 170 -21.09 -27.76 11.44
N ILE A 171 -20.41 -27.33 12.52
CA ILE A 171 -21.04 -26.71 13.70
C ILE A 171 -20.43 -25.34 13.99
N LEU A 172 -19.19 -25.05 13.61
CA LEU A 172 -18.54 -23.76 13.88
C LEU A 172 -17.89 -23.20 12.61
N GLY A 173 -17.06 -22.17 12.74
CA GLY A 173 -16.44 -21.52 11.59
C GLY A 173 -15.35 -22.34 10.90
N ALA A 174 -15.09 -22.14 9.61
CA ALA A 174 -13.99 -22.86 8.97
C ALA A 174 -12.62 -22.32 9.44
N ILE A 175 -12.49 -20.99 9.54
CA ILE A 175 -11.36 -20.31 10.16
C ILE A 175 -11.90 -19.35 11.21
N GLU A 176 -11.43 -19.49 12.44
CA GLU A 176 -11.76 -18.59 13.55
C GLU A 176 -10.47 -18.02 14.15
N VAL A 177 -10.36 -16.69 14.13
CA VAL A 177 -9.28 -15.94 14.77
C VAL A 177 -9.91 -15.14 15.89
N GLU A 178 -9.83 -15.63 17.13
CA GLU A 178 -10.51 -15.00 18.28
C GLU A 178 -9.81 -13.73 18.74
N VAL A 179 -8.48 -13.70 18.60
CA VAL A 179 -7.63 -12.55 18.86
C VAL A 179 -6.50 -12.57 17.85
N GLY A 180 -6.34 -11.50 17.09
CA GLY A 180 -5.27 -11.35 16.11
C GLY A 180 -5.82 -11.05 14.71
N SER A 181 -4.91 -10.90 13.75
CA SER A 181 -5.22 -10.62 12.35
C SER A 181 -5.10 -11.85 11.48
N LEU A 182 -5.89 -11.92 10.42
CA LEU A 182 -5.80 -12.92 9.37
C LEU A 182 -5.11 -12.34 8.13
N VAL A 183 -4.13 -13.05 7.59
CA VAL A 183 -3.49 -12.72 6.33
C VAL A 183 -3.48 -13.92 5.39
N LEU A 184 -4.15 -13.80 4.25
CA LEU A 184 -4.17 -14.78 3.17
C LEU A 184 -3.46 -14.20 1.95
N GLU A 185 -2.34 -14.81 1.55
CA GLU A 185 -1.54 -14.35 0.40
C GLU A 185 -1.26 -15.49 -0.58
N ASN A 186 -1.69 -15.32 -1.84
CA ASN A 186 -1.58 -16.36 -2.86
C ASN A 186 -2.17 -17.70 -2.39
N VAL A 187 -3.40 -17.64 -1.87
CA VAL A 187 -4.13 -18.79 -1.30
C VAL A 187 -5.30 -19.15 -2.19
N THR A 188 -5.54 -20.44 -2.39
CA THR A 188 -6.85 -20.94 -2.85
C THR A 188 -7.57 -21.56 -1.66
N LEU A 189 -8.65 -20.93 -1.19
CA LEU A 189 -9.40 -21.37 -0.02
C LEU A 189 -10.82 -21.74 -0.42
N ASN A 190 -11.24 -22.95 -0.07
CA ASN A 190 -12.64 -23.33 -0.02
C ASN A 190 -12.99 -23.58 1.44
N ALA A 191 -13.83 -22.72 2.02
CA ALA A 191 -14.20 -22.71 3.42
C ALA A 191 -15.70 -22.88 3.55
N ILE A 192 -16.10 -23.94 4.23
CA ILE A 192 -17.49 -24.27 4.54
C ILE A 192 -17.61 -24.40 6.05
N GLY A 193 -18.51 -23.65 6.68
CA GLY A 193 -18.70 -23.64 8.13
C GLY A 193 -19.91 -22.79 8.49
N MET A 194 -20.29 -22.71 9.78
CA MET A 194 -21.33 -21.76 10.25
C MET A 194 -21.04 -20.37 9.73
N VAL A 195 -19.84 -19.89 10.03
CA VAL A 195 -19.18 -18.76 9.35
C VAL A 195 -18.00 -19.33 8.55
N ALA A 196 -17.74 -18.90 7.31
CA ALA A 196 -16.58 -19.42 6.59
C ALA A 196 -15.28 -18.87 7.21
N ILE A 197 -15.23 -17.57 7.50
CA ILE A 197 -14.12 -16.90 8.19
C ILE A 197 -14.65 -15.90 9.22
N ALA A 198 -14.23 -16.02 10.47
CA ALA A 198 -14.47 -15.05 11.52
C ALA A 198 -13.14 -14.54 12.09
N VAL A 199 -13.01 -13.21 12.22
CA VAL A 199 -11.86 -12.55 12.86
C VAL A 199 -12.36 -11.55 13.89
N THR A 200 -11.97 -11.72 15.15
CA THR A 200 -12.35 -10.83 16.25
C THR A 200 -11.11 -10.08 16.77
N GLY A 201 -11.22 -8.76 16.90
CA GLY A 201 -10.19 -7.89 17.47
C GLY A 201 -8.97 -7.63 16.58
N GLY A 202 -9.03 -7.96 15.29
CA GLY A 202 -7.93 -7.74 14.34
C GLY A 202 -8.39 -7.65 12.89
N ASN A 203 -7.44 -7.44 11.97
CA ASN A 203 -7.74 -7.17 10.56
C ASN A 203 -7.79 -8.46 9.74
N ALA A 204 -8.58 -8.49 8.67
CA ALA A 204 -8.48 -9.51 7.63
C ALA A 204 -7.86 -8.90 6.37
N THR A 205 -6.73 -9.45 5.92
CA THR A 205 -6.06 -9.04 4.69
C THR A 205 -5.98 -10.21 3.72
N VAL A 206 -6.48 -10.01 2.52
CA VAL A 206 -6.52 -11.04 1.48
C VAL A 206 -5.92 -10.49 0.19
N LYS A 207 -4.83 -11.10 -0.28
CA LYS A 207 -4.07 -10.64 -1.43
C LYS A 207 -3.84 -11.75 -2.44
N ASP A 208 -4.04 -11.44 -3.71
CA ASP A 208 -3.76 -12.35 -4.84
C ASP A 208 -4.36 -13.76 -4.65
N SER A 209 -5.52 -13.83 -4.00
CA SER A 209 -6.09 -15.10 -3.53
C SER A 209 -7.42 -15.41 -4.23
N ARG A 210 -7.84 -16.68 -4.11
CA ARG A 210 -9.14 -17.16 -4.59
C ARG A 210 -9.89 -17.80 -3.42
N LEU A 211 -11.06 -17.29 -3.10
CA LEU A 211 -11.85 -17.73 -1.97
C LEU A 211 -13.23 -18.17 -2.42
N THR A 212 -13.67 -19.30 -1.90
CA THR A 212 -15.05 -19.76 -1.94
C THR A 212 -15.48 -19.92 -0.48
N LEU A 213 -16.36 -19.03 -0.04
CA LEU A 213 -16.81 -18.91 1.34
C LEU A 213 -18.29 -19.29 1.37
N LEU A 214 -18.61 -20.42 1.98
CA LEU A 214 -19.96 -20.94 2.06
C LEU A 214 -20.39 -21.05 3.52
N SER A 215 -21.20 -20.10 3.96
CA SER A 215 -21.81 -20.09 5.28
C SER A 215 -23.23 -20.65 5.26
N TRP A 216 -23.73 -21.02 6.45
CA TRP A 216 -25.12 -21.42 6.60
C TRP A 216 -26.01 -20.19 6.66
N THR A 217 -27.29 -20.35 6.36
CA THR A 217 -28.21 -19.27 6.00
C THR A 217 -28.43 -18.16 7.03
N GLU A 218 -27.99 -18.33 8.27
CA GLU A 218 -28.17 -17.35 9.36
C GLU A 218 -26.85 -16.67 9.77
N ASN A 219 -25.77 -16.88 9.02
CA ASN A 219 -24.43 -16.43 9.40
C ASN A 219 -23.66 -15.92 8.19
N ASP A 220 -22.74 -15.01 8.46
CA ASP A 220 -22.04 -14.28 7.40
C ASP A 220 -20.93 -15.13 6.78
N ALA A 221 -20.55 -14.86 5.54
CA ALA A 221 -19.46 -15.59 4.90
C ALA A 221 -18.09 -15.18 5.46
N LEU A 222 -17.83 -13.87 5.52
CA LEU A 222 -16.63 -13.27 6.10
C LEU A 222 -17.06 -12.19 7.09
N LEU A 223 -16.83 -12.42 8.38
CA LEU A 223 -17.13 -11.49 9.46
C LEU A 223 -15.82 -11.01 10.11
N VAL A 224 -15.68 -9.69 10.25
CA VAL A 224 -14.61 -9.08 11.04
C VAL A 224 -15.18 -8.13 12.09
N GLU A 225 -14.85 -8.35 13.36
CA GLU A 225 -15.30 -7.52 14.47
C GLU A 225 -14.13 -6.71 15.05
N GLY A 226 -14.23 -5.39 15.04
CA GLY A 226 -13.23 -4.48 15.61
C GLY A 226 -11.95 -4.30 14.78
N GLY A 227 -11.99 -4.64 13.49
CA GLY A 227 -10.85 -4.52 12.59
C GLY A 227 -11.25 -4.38 11.12
N ASN A 228 -10.29 -4.06 10.26
CA ASN A 228 -10.53 -3.73 8.87
C ASN A 228 -10.41 -4.95 7.96
N ILE A 229 -11.14 -4.92 6.84
CA ILE A 229 -11.00 -5.87 5.74
C ILE A 229 -10.28 -5.18 4.57
N LEU A 230 -9.14 -5.75 4.15
CA LEU A 230 -8.41 -5.32 2.97
C LEU A 230 -8.36 -6.44 1.93
N LEU A 231 -8.97 -6.21 0.78
CA LEU A 231 -8.97 -7.14 -0.34
C LEU A 231 -8.14 -6.54 -1.49
N GLU A 232 -7.08 -7.23 -1.92
CA GLU A 232 -6.21 -6.77 -3.00
C GLU A 232 -6.14 -7.83 -4.10
N ASN A 233 -6.60 -7.48 -5.31
CA ASN A 233 -6.52 -8.33 -6.50
C ASN A 233 -7.00 -9.78 -6.26
N THR A 234 -8.12 -9.92 -5.55
CA THR A 234 -8.62 -11.21 -5.06
C THR A 234 -9.91 -11.60 -5.79
N LEU A 235 -10.11 -12.90 -6.01
CA LEU A 235 -11.38 -13.48 -6.47
C LEU A 235 -12.14 -14.06 -5.27
N ILE A 236 -13.31 -13.53 -4.95
CA ILE A 236 -14.15 -14.07 -3.86
C ILE A 236 -15.50 -14.48 -4.43
N HIS A 237 -15.94 -15.68 -4.04
CA HIS A 237 -17.32 -16.09 -4.11
C HIS A 237 -17.81 -16.34 -2.68
N ALA A 238 -18.78 -15.58 -2.22
CA ALA A 238 -19.27 -15.63 -0.84
C ALA A 238 -20.78 -15.83 -0.81
N THR A 239 -21.24 -16.73 0.06
CA THR A 239 -22.66 -16.96 0.35
C THR A 239 -22.87 -17.02 1.86
N GLY A 240 -23.84 -16.27 2.40
CA GLY A 240 -24.15 -16.21 3.83
C GLY A 240 -25.51 -15.55 4.10
N SER A 241 -25.78 -15.20 5.36
CA SER A 241 -26.76 -14.16 5.69
C SER A 241 -26.29 -12.89 4.99
N ASP A 242 -25.16 -12.36 5.47
CA ASP A 242 -24.38 -11.35 4.77
C ASP A 242 -23.18 -12.00 4.07
N ALA A 243 -22.80 -11.47 2.90
CA ALA A 243 -21.67 -12.06 2.20
C ALA A 243 -20.34 -11.61 2.82
N ILE A 244 -20.17 -10.31 3.11
CA ILE A 244 -19.00 -9.76 3.79
C ILE A 244 -19.45 -8.68 4.77
N SER A 245 -19.16 -8.87 6.05
CA SER A 245 -19.59 -7.96 7.12
C SER A 245 -18.44 -7.47 8.00
N THR A 246 -18.59 -6.26 8.55
CA THR A 246 -17.69 -5.76 9.60
C THR A 246 -18.41 -4.88 10.61
N VAL A 247 -17.95 -4.94 11.87
CA VAL A 247 -18.38 -4.05 12.96
C VAL A 247 -17.19 -3.24 13.43
N ASP A 248 -17.33 -1.91 13.53
CA ASP A 248 -16.28 -0.96 13.91
C ASP A 248 -15.02 -1.03 13.02
N GLY A 249 -15.19 -1.42 11.75
CA GLY A 249 -14.10 -1.67 10.80
C GLY A 249 -14.41 -1.12 9.41
N ASP A 250 -13.37 -0.80 8.65
CA ASP A 250 -13.50 -0.37 7.26
C ASP A 250 -13.29 -1.54 6.30
N ILE A 251 -13.98 -1.53 5.16
CA ILE A 251 -13.72 -2.46 4.06
C ILE A 251 -13.10 -1.69 2.89
N THR A 252 -11.96 -2.15 2.41
CA THR A 252 -11.30 -1.61 1.21
C THR A 252 -11.05 -2.71 0.19
N VAL A 253 -11.56 -2.51 -1.03
CA VAL A 253 -11.42 -3.45 -2.14
C VAL A 253 -10.60 -2.82 -3.27
N ASN A 254 -9.34 -3.23 -3.39
CA ASN A 254 -8.39 -2.76 -4.40
C ASN A 254 -8.28 -3.78 -5.54
N GLY A 255 -9.12 -3.62 -6.56
CA GLY A 255 -9.17 -4.52 -7.72
C GLY A 255 -9.67 -5.94 -7.40
N GLY A 256 -9.57 -6.84 -8.37
CA GLY A 256 -10.07 -8.22 -8.24
C GLY A 256 -11.54 -8.36 -8.65
N THR A 257 -12.14 -9.49 -8.28
CA THR A 257 -13.52 -9.83 -8.66
C THR A 257 -14.27 -10.44 -7.46
N LEU A 258 -15.37 -9.85 -7.05
CA LEU A 258 -16.20 -10.32 -5.94
C LEU A 258 -17.58 -10.70 -6.49
N HIS A 259 -18.02 -11.92 -6.18
CA HIS A 259 -19.36 -12.42 -6.45
C HIS A 259 -20.01 -12.72 -5.10
N LEU A 260 -20.95 -11.88 -4.70
CA LEU A 260 -21.58 -11.90 -3.38
C LEU A 260 -23.04 -12.31 -3.54
N PHE A 261 -23.43 -13.40 -2.89
CA PHE A 261 -24.79 -13.93 -2.92
C PHE A 261 -25.30 -14.00 -1.48
N ALA A 262 -26.10 -13.03 -1.08
CA ALA A 262 -26.54 -12.85 0.28
C ALA A 262 -28.03 -13.14 0.44
N ILE A 263 -28.41 -13.61 1.63
CA ILE A 263 -29.83 -13.71 2.02
C ILE A 263 -30.32 -12.37 2.56
N ASN A 264 -29.47 -11.67 3.29
CA ASN A 264 -29.65 -10.28 3.68
C ASN A 264 -28.76 -9.44 2.75
N ASP A 265 -27.57 -9.03 3.19
CA ASP A 265 -26.82 -7.98 2.51
C ASP A 265 -25.54 -8.46 1.84
N GLY A 266 -25.23 -7.88 0.68
CA GLY A 266 -23.97 -8.16 -0.01
C GLY A 266 -22.77 -7.71 0.82
N PHE A 267 -22.79 -6.43 1.19
CA PHE A 267 -21.90 -5.85 2.18
C PHE A 267 -22.74 -5.28 3.32
N ASP A 268 -22.35 -5.59 4.55
CA ASP A 268 -22.93 -5.01 5.78
C ASP A 268 -21.81 -4.39 6.63
N LEU A 269 -21.88 -3.10 6.90
CA LEU A 269 -20.90 -2.39 7.70
C LEU A 269 -21.59 -1.61 8.81
N THR A 270 -21.31 -1.93 10.06
CA THR A 270 -21.68 -1.08 11.20
C THR A 270 -20.50 -0.22 11.62
N ASN A 271 -20.68 1.11 11.61
CA ASN A 271 -19.66 2.09 12.02
C ASN A 271 -18.34 1.92 11.23
N GLY A 272 -18.47 1.79 9.92
CA GLY A 272 -17.40 1.51 8.97
C GLY A 272 -17.53 2.34 7.69
N ASP A 273 -16.43 2.51 6.96
CA ASP A 273 -16.48 3.01 5.59
C ASP A 273 -16.23 1.87 4.59
N LEU A 274 -16.94 1.88 3.46
CA LEU A 274 -16.67 1.00 2.32
C LEU A 274 -15.97 1.78 1.19
N ARG A 275 -14.84 1.25 0.71
CA ARG A 275 -14.07 1.82 -0.41
C ARG A 275 -13.88 0.81 -1.54
N LEU A 276 -14.40 1.13 -2.73
CA LEU A 276 -14.30 0.31 -3.94
C LEU A 276 -13.35 0.97 -4.95
N ASN A 277 -12.16 0.40 -5.08
CA ASN A 277 -11.05 0.95 -5.86
C ASN A 277 -10.74 0.03 -7.05
N GLY A 278 -11.56 0.08 -8.09
CA GLY A 278 -11.24 -0.57 -9.38
C GLY A 278 -11.55 -2.06 -9.45
N ALA A 279 -12.33 -2.62 -8.51
CA ALA A 279 -12.76 -4.02 -8.53
C ALA A 279 -13.97 -4.26 -9.46
N THR A 280 -14.19 -5.52 -9.83
CA THR A 280 -15.49 -5.96 -10.37
C THR A 280 -16.29 -6.61 -9.26
N VAL A 281 -17.39 -6.00 -8.85
CA VAL A 281 -18.25 -6.47 -7.76
C VAL A 281 -19.63 -6.77 -8.35
N ILE A 282 -20.11 -7.98 -8.10
CA ILE A 282 -21.43 -8.48 -8.51
C ILE A 282 -22.13 -8.94 -7.24
N ILE A 283 -23.29 -8.36 -6.95
CA ILE A 283 -24.07 -8.63 -5.74
C ILE A 283 -25.48 -9.05 -6.12
N GLU A 284 -25.93 -10.16 -5.56
CA GLU A 284 -27.33 -10.57 -5.49
C GLU A 284 -27.70 -10.71 -4.00
N ALA A 285 -28.58 -9.83 -3.51
CA ALA A 285 -28.95 -9.71 -2.11
C ALA A 285 -30.47 -9.88 -1.92
N GLY A 286 -30.85 -10.43 -0.77
CA GLY A 286 -32.27 -10.60 -0.41
C GLY A 286 -32.82 -9.45 0.43
N ASP A 287 -31.96 -8.54 0.88
CA ASP A 287 -32.30 -7.26 1.49
C ASP A 287 -31.58 -6.15 0.71
N HIS A 288 -30.57 -5.47 1.27
CA HIS A 288 -29.78 -4.44 0.60
C HIS A 288 -28.57 -5.01 -0.14
N ALA A 289 -28.19 -4.47 -1.29
CA ALA A 289 -26.94 -4.95 -1.91
C ALA A 289 -25.69 -4.44 -1.15
N ILE A 290 -25.76 -3.22 -0.63
CA ILE A 290 -24.76 -2.59 0.24
C ILE A 290 -25.53 -1.88 1.34
N GLU A 291 -25.27 -2.21 2.59
CA GLU A 291 -25.78 -1.54 3.78
C GLU A 291 -24.59 -0.99 4.59
N ILE A 292 -24.65 0.29 4.95
CA ILE A 292 -23.62 0.94 5.77
C ILE A 292 -24.28 1.81 6.84
N ASP A 293 -24.22 1.32 8.07
CA ASP A 293 -24.74 1.99 9.25
C ASP A 293 -23.70 2.89 9.94
N TYR A 294 -24.18 3.98 10.54
CA TYR A 294 -23.44 4.76 11.52
C TYR A 294 -24.03 4.58 12.92
N VAL A 295 -23.13 4.36 13.90
CA VAL A 295 -23.52 4.25 15.30
C VAL A 295 -23.18 5.54 16.02
N GLU A 296 -24.19 6.28 16.44
CA GLU A 296 -23.99 7.48 17.28
C GLU A 296 -23.35 7.12 18.62
N ALA A 297 -22.51 8.02 19.15
CA ALA A 297 -22.03 7.91 20.52
C ALA A 297 -23.19 7.92 21.53
N GLU A 298 -23.10 7.07 22.55
CA GLU A 298 -23.96 7.20 23.73
C GLU A 298 -23.79 8.58 24.40
N GLU A 299 -24.86 9.07 25.04
CA GLU A 299 -24.87 10.37 25.70
C GLU A 299 -23.77 10.46 26.77
N GLY A 300 -22.78 11.34 26.54
CA GLY A 300 -21.67 11.59 27.47
C GLY A 300 -20.36 10.91 27.10
N GLU A 301 -20.35 10.06 26.08
CA GLU A 301 -19.13 9.53 25.46
C GLU A 301 -18.63 10.45 24.34
N PRO A 302 -17.31 10.42 24.02
CA PRO A 302 -16.80 11.16 22.88
C PRO A 302 -17.42 10.60 21.59
N ALA A 303 -17.83 11.50 20.68
CA ALA A 303 -18.34 11.11 19.36
C ALA A 303 -17.33 10.20 18.65
N PRO A 304 -17.76 9.06 18.06
CA PRO A 304 -16.88 8.26 17.23
C PRO A 304 -16.39 9.07 16.04
N PRO A 305 -15.32 8.62 15.35
CA PRO A 305 -15.00 9.14 14.03
C PRO A 305 -16.25 9.06 13.14
N LEU A 306 -16.56 10.13 12.40
CA LEU A 306 -17.63 10.10 11.41
C LEU A 306 -17.27 9.04 10.36
N LYS A 307 -18.02 7.95 10.38
CA LYS A 307 -17.97 6.78 9.52
C LYS A 307 -19.39 6.46 9.08
N GLY A 308 -19.57 5.55 8.14
CA GLY A 308 -20.87 5.28 7.54
C GLY A 308 -20.94 5.79 6.11
N ASN A 309 -19.78 5.86 5.42
CA ASN A 309 -19.68 6.42 4.08
C ASN A 309 -19.33 5.34 3.05
N LEU A 310 -19.80 5.55 1.82
CA LEU A 310 -19.42 4.77 0.66
C LEU A 310 -18.58 5.59 -0.31
N TYR A 311 -17.44 5.03 -0.73
CA TYR A 311 -16.59 5.61 -1.77
C TYR A 311 -16.44 4.65 -2.94
N ILE A 312 -16.84 5.09 -4.13
CA ILE A 312 -16.63 4.35 -5.39
C ILE A 312 -15.71 5.17 -6.29
N GLU A 313 -14.44 4.75 -6.36
CA GLU A 313 -13.40 5.43 -7.14
C GLU A 313 -13.29 4.90 -8.58
N GLY A 314 -13.71 3.65 -8.80
CA GLY A 314 -13.68 3.03 -10.13
C GLY A 314 -14.03 1.55 -10.12
N GLY A 315 -13.92 0.92 -11.28
CA GLY A 315 -14.23 -0.51 -11.46
C GLY A 315 -15.62 -0.74 -12.03
N THR A 316 -16.19 -1.91 -11.76
CA THR A 316 -17.55 -2.28 -12.16
C THR A 316 -18.31 -2.74 -10.93
N LEU A 317 -19.47 -2.13 -10.67
CA LEU A 317 -20.40 -2.55 -9.64
C LEU A 317 -21.72 -2.93 -10.30
N TYR A 318 -22.19 -4.14 -10.07
CA TYR A 318 -23.51 -4.60 -10.46
C TYR A 318 -24.23 -5.12 -9.22
N THR A 319 -25.42 -4.60 -8.95
CA THR A 319 -26.24 -5.04 -7.81
C THR A 319 -27.64 -5.42 -8.24
N GLN A 320 -28.16 -6.47 -7.59
CA GLN A 320 -29.57 -6.85 -7.56
C GLN A 320 -29.98 -7.03 -6.09
N SER A 321 -31.01 -6.33 -5.65
CA SER A 321 -31.51 -6.37 -4.28
C SER A 321 -33.04 -6.39 -4.22
N ALA A 322 -33.59 -6.92 -3.12
CA ALA A 322 -35.03 -6.97 -2.87
C ALA A 322 -35.54 -5.82 -2.00
N ASP A 323 -34.64 -5.03 -1.40
CA ASP A 323 -34.93 -3.73 -0.81
C ASP A 323 -34.13 -2.65 -1.57
N ASP A 324 -33.37 -1.80 -0.89
CA ASP A 324 -32.51 -0.80 -1.52
C ASP A 324 -31.29 -1.41 -2.24
N GLY A 325 -30.86 -0.73 -3.29
CA GLY A 325 -29.68 -1.08 -4.05
C GLY A 325 -28.40 -0.79 -3.28
N ILE A 326 -28.31 0.42 -2.74
CA ILE A 326 -27.22 0.91 -1.91
C ILE A 326 -27.86 1.78 -0.85
N ASP A 327 -27.73 1.38 0.41
CA ASP A 327 -28.20 2.10 1.59
C ASP A 327 -26.98 2.49 2.46
N VAL A 328 -26.87 3.78 2.78
CA VAL A 328 -25.70 4.37 3.43
C VAL A 328 -26.16 5.49 4.36
N GLU A 329 -25.89 5.38 5.65
CA GLU A 329 -26.37 6.33 6.67
C GLU A 329 -25.79 7.75 6.52
N LEU A 330 -24.56 7.90 6.01
CA LEU A 330 -23.94 9.22 5.78
C LEU A 330 -23.79 9.55 4.29
N ASP A 331 -22.55 9.62 3.78
CA ASP A 331 -22.26 10.12 2.44
C ASP A 331 -21.98 9.01 1.43
N ILE A 332 -22.56 9.14 0.23
CA ILE A 332 -22.17 8.39 -0.97
C ILE A 332 -21.32 9.27 -1.87
N VAL A 333 -20.08 8.86 -2.13
CA VAL A 333 -19.12 9.58 -2.99
C VAL A 333 -18.69 8.72 -4.17
N ILE A 334 -19.12 9.12 -5.37
CA ILE A 334 -18.83 8.43 -6.63
C ILE A 334 -17.95 9.32 -7.50
N SER A 335 -16.71 8.88 -7.74
CA SER A 335 -15.76 9.59 -8.61
C SER A 335 -15.47 8.88 -9.93
N GLY A 336 -15.85 7.60 -10.05
CA GLY A 336 -15.66 6.84 -11.28
C GLY A 336 -16.36 5.48 -11.27
N GLY A 337 -16.12 4.70 -12.32
CA GLY A 337 -16.62 3.33 -12.47
C GLY A 337 -17.81 3.18 -13.41
N SER A 338 -18.17 1.92 -13.67
CA SER A 338 -19.39 1.49 -14.36
C SER A 338 -20.30 0.83 -13.33
N ILE A 339 -21.34 1.54 -12.93
CA ILE A 339 -22.22 1.17 -11.83
C ILE A 339 -23.60 0.87 -12.40
N THR A 340 -24.16 -0.28 -12.08
CA THR A 340 -25.53 -0.65 -12.42
C THR A 340 -26.19 -1.19 -11.17
N VAL A 341 -27.31 -0.57 -10.80
CA VAL A 341 -28.08 -0.93 -9.62
C VAL A 341 -29.49 -1.26 -10.06
N GLU A 342 -29.94 -2.45 -9.68
CA GLU A 342 -31.31 -2.93 -9.84
C GLU A 342 -31.86 -3.25 -8.45
N SER A 343 -32.85 -2.48 -8.00
CA SER A 343 -33.46 -2.62 -6.67
C SER A 343 -34.99 -2.69 -6.77
N GLU A 344 -35.64 -3.28 -5.76
CA GLU A 344 -37.10 -3.21 -5.63
C GLU A 344 -37.51 -1.86 -4.99
N ASP A 345 -36.81 -1.37 -3.96
CA ASP A 345 -37.08 -0.08 -3.32
C ASP A 345 -36.22 1.06 -3.93
N ILE A 346 -35.30 1.68 -3.21
CA ILE A 346 -34.49 2.81 -3.68
C ILE A 346 -33.22 2.31 -4.36
N ALA A 347 -32.80 2.92 -5.48
CA ALA A 347 -31.56 2.48 -6.13
C ALA A 347 -30.30 3.03 -5.43
N LEU A 348 -30.28 4.32 -5.07
CA LEU A 348 -29.24 4.91 -4.22
C LEU A 348 -29.91 5.68 -3.08
N ASP A 349 -29.80 5.18 -1.86
CA ASP A 349 -30.24 5.87 -0.64
C ASP A 349 -29.01 6.33 0.16
N GLY A 350 -28.92 7.62 0.41
CA GLY A 350 -27.86 8.23 1.20
C GLY A 350 -28.46 9.10 2.31
N GLY A 351 -28.20 8.75 3.56
CA GLY A 351 -28.79 9.41 4.72
C GLY A 351 -28.46 10.90 4.80
N GLU A 352 -27.28 11.34 4.34
CA GLU A 352 -26.91 12.76 4.25
C GLU A 352 -26.73 13.24 2.80
N ASN A 353 -25.52 13.07 2.23
CA ASN A 353 -25.17 13.65 0.93
C ASN A 353 -24.82 12.59 -0.12
N ILE A 354 -25.18 12.87 -1.36
CA ILE A 354 -24.74 12.09 -2.52
C ILE A 354 -23.95 12.99 -3.46
N THR A 355 -22.70 12.62 -3.73
CA THR A 355 -21.80 13.35 -4.64
C THR A 355 -21.36 12.47 -5.81
N VAL A 356 -21.65 12.92 -7.03
CA VAL A 356 -21.22 12.27 -8.27
C VAL A 356 -20.33 13.21 -9.07
N SER A 357 -19.05 12.86 -9.20
CA SER A 357 -18.07 13.63 -9.99
C SER A 357 -17.62 12.94 -11.28
N GLY A 358 -17.92 11.64 -11.43
CA GLY A 358 -17.57 10.86 -12.61
C GLY A 358 -18.26 9.49 -12.64
N GLY A 359 -17.93 8.69 -13.65
CA GLY A 359 -18.49 7.35 -13.84
C GLY A 359 -19.71 7.28 -14.77
N THR A 360 -20.23 6.06 -14.96
CA THR A 360 -21.48 5.77 -15.65
C THR A 360 -22.37 4.99 -14.70
N LEU A 361 -23.53 5.54 -14.36
CA LEU A 361 -24.48 5.00 -13.40
C LEU A 361 -25.78 4.67 -14.15
N VAL A 362 -26.26 3.45 -13.97
CA VAL A 362 -27.57 2.99 -14.46
C VAL A 362 -28.37 2.50 -13.26
N LEU A 363 -29.37 3.26 -12.86
CA LEU A 363 -30.17 3.04 -11.65
C LEU A 363 -31.58 2.63 -12.04
N ARG A 364 -32.01 1.45 -11.58
CA ARG A 364 -33.31 0.87 -11.88
C ARG A 364 -34.00 0.50 -10.57
N THR A 365 -35.21 1.01 -10.37
CA THR A 365 -36.07 0.79 -9.20
C THR A 365 -37.48 0.42 -9.67
N ASP A 366 -38.22 -0.41 -8.92
CA ASP A 366 -39.57 -0.81 -9.32
C ASP A 366 -40.72 -0.39 -8.36
N THR A 367 -40.44 0.03 -7.12
CA THR A 367 -41.47 0.52 -6.19
C THR A 367 -41.33 1.99 -5.79
N SER A 368 -40.13 2.58 -5.86
CA SER A 368 -39.82 3.79 -5.09
C SER A 368 -38.99 4.82 -5.85
N ARG A 369 -37.80 5.17 -5.34
CA ARG A 369 -36.97 6.29 -5.80
C ARG A 369 -35.73 5.82 -6.53
N GLY A 370 -35.28 6.62 -7.49
CA GLY A 370 -33.99 6.37 -8.12
C GLY A 370 -32.82 6.80 -7.24
N ILE A 371 -32.90 8.03 -6.72
CA ILE A 371 -31.94 8.58 -5.77
C ILE A 371 -32.73 9.23 -4.63
N ASP A 372 -32.35 8.92 -3.40
CA ASP A 372 -32.82 9.55 -2.18
C ASP A 372 -31.64 10.10 -1.38
N CYS A 373 -31.75 11.35 -0.94
CA CYS A 373 -30.84 11.88 0.07
C CYS A 373 -31.51 12.96 0.92
N SER A 374 -31.22 12.97 2.22
CA SER A 374 -31.84 13.93 3.14
C SER A 374 -31.32 15.35 2.97
N GLU A 375 -30.06 15.53 2.53
CA GLU A 375 -29.44 16.84 2.39
C GLU A 375 -29.15 17.19 0.93
N LEU A 376 -27.93 16.92 0.46
CA LEU A 376 -27.42 17.46 -0.79
C LEU A 376 -27.15 16.37 -1.82
N LEU A 377 -27.77 16.50 -3.00
CA LEU A 377 -27.33 15.81 -4.20
C LEU A 377 -26.48 16.75 -5.07
N THR A 378 -25.21 16.42 -5.25
CA THR A 378 -24.27 17.21 -6.06
C THR A 378 -23.70 16.40 -7.23
N VAL A 379 -23.98 16.84 -8.45
CA VAL A 379 -23.47 16.23 -9.68
C VAL A 379 -22.54 17.20 -10.41
N THR A 380 -21.26 16.87 -10.49
CA THR A 380 -20.23 17.67 -11.18
C THR A 380 -19.70 17.01 -12.46
N GLY A 381 -20.02 15.73 -12.68
CA GLY A 381 -19.63 14.98 -13.86
C GLY A 381 -20.28 13.59 -13.91
N GLY A 382 -19.90 12.79 -14.92
CA GLY A 382 -20.46 11.45 -15.14
C GLY A 382 -21.70 11.40 -16.03
N SER A 383 -22.21 10.18 -16.24
CA SER A 383 -23.46 9.91 -16.96
C SER A 383 -24.36 9.08 -16.05
N ILE A 384 -25.55 9.60 -15.73
CA ILE A 384 -26.50 8.99 -14.79
C ILE A 384 -27.80 8.74 -15.56
N GLU A 385 -28.21 7.48 -15.66
CA GLU A 385 -29.51 7.05 -16.16
C GLU A 385 -30.33 6.50 -14.99
N ILE A 386 -31.49 7.09 -14.73
CA ILE A 386 -32.43 6.66 -13.69
C ILE A 386 -33.73 6.24 -14.39
N CYS A 387 -34.16 5.02 -14.16
CA CYS A 387 -35.33 4.44 -14.83
C CYS A 387 -36.22 3.72 -13.82
N TYR A 388 -37.51 4.06 -13.82
CA TYR A 388 -38.52 3.30 -13.10
C TYR A 388 -38.95 2.08 -13.92
N THR A 389 -38.78 0.88 -13.36
CA THR A 389 -39.08 -0.40 -14.02
C THR A 389 -40.37 -1.07 -13.51
N GLY A 390 -41.05 -0.45 -12.55
CA GLY A 390 -42.28 -0.99 -11.96
C GLY A 390 -43.50 -1.04 -12.88
N ILE A 391 -44.49 -1.83 -12.48
CA ILE A 391 -45.72 -2.07 -13.26
C ILE A 391 -46.95 -1.54 -12.49
N PRO A 392 -47.75 -0.62 -13.06
CA PRO A 392 -47.58 0.00 -14.37
C PRO A 392 -46.43 1.03 -14.40
N ALA A 393 -45.72 1.10 -15.53
CA ALA A 393 -44.77 2.17 -15.79
C ALA A 393 -45.46 3.54 -15.66
N ASN A 394 -44.76 4.54 -15.12
CA ASN A 394 -45.29 5.86 -14.74
C ASN A 394 -46.22 5.82 -13.52
N ASN A 395 -45.73 5.25 -12.41
CA ASN A 395 -46.42 5.37 -11.12
C ASN A 395 -46.36 6.82 -10.63
N ALA A 396 -47.53 7.43 -10.37
CA ALA A 396 -47.64 8.81 -9.90
C ALA A 396 -46.98 9.04 -8.53
N SER A 397 -46.79 7.99 -7.71
CA SER A 397 -46.09 8.08 -6.44
C SER A 397 -44.58 7.90 -6.55
N ALA A 398 -44.08 7.33 -7.65
CA ALA A 398 -42.65 7.12 -7.85
C ALA A 398 -41.95 8.43 -8.22
N LEU A 399 -40.76 8.64 -7.65
CA LEU A 399 -39.98 9.86 -7.78
C LEU A 399 -38.57 9.54 -8.26
N GLY A 400 -38.10 10.19 -9.31
CA GLY A 400 -36.75 9.94 -9.84
C GLY A 400 -35.66 10.30 -8.82
N ILE A 401 -35.68 11.55 -8.35
CA ILE A 401 -34.72 12.09 -7.39
C ILE A 401 -35.47 12.82 -6.28
N TYR A 402 -35.12 12.48 -5.04
CA TYR A 402 -35.36 13.32 -3.88
C TYR A 402 -34.04 13.85 -3.33
N ALA A 403 -33.98 15.16 -3.09
CA ALA A 403 -32.90 15.77 -2.32
C ALA A 403 -33.56 16.72 -1.30
N GLY A 404 -33.49 16.38 -0.01
CA GLY A 404 -34.25 17.11 1.01
C GLY A 404 -33.94 18.60 1.04
N ASP A 405 -32.66 18.98 0.90
CA ASP A 405 -32.24 20.38 0.88
C ASP A 405 -31.94 20.92 -0.52
N ARG A 406 -30.99 20.31 -1.24
CA ARG A 406 -30.53 20.89 -2.51
C ARG A 406 -30.15 19.84 -3.53
N PHE A 407 -30.65 20.03 -4.74
CA PHE A 407 -30.12 19.37 -5.92
C PHE A 407 -29.27 20.34 -6.74
N SER A 408 -28.00 19.99 -6.96
CA SER A 408 -27.03 20.74 -7.75
C SER A 408 -26.49 19.92 -8.91
N ILE A 409 -26.52 20.46 -10.13
CA ILE A 409 -25.87 19.86 -11.30
C ILE A 409 -25.04 20.87 -12.08
N PHE A 410 -23.72 20.69 -12.07
CA PHE A 410 -22.73 21.58 -12.69
C PHE A 410 -22.00 20.96 -13.88
N GLY A 411 -22.10 19.64 -14.07
CA GLY A 411 -21.50 18.91 -15.19
C GLY A 411 -22.08 17.51 -15.34
N GLY A 412 -21.82 16.87 -16.48
CA GLY A 412 -22.29 15.52 -16.77
C GLY A 412 -23.62 15.45 -17.52
N GLU A 413 -24.18 14.25 -17.58
CA GLU A 413 -25.49 13.96 -18.18
C GLU A 413 -26.36 13.23 -17.16
N LEU A 414 -27.59 13.68 -16.99
CA LEU A 414 -28.59 13.03 -16.14
C LEU A 414 -29.86 12.80 -16.96
N ARG A 415 -30.30 11.54 -17.03
CA ARG A 415 -31.51 11.11 -17.72
C ARG A 415 -32.42 10.41 -16.72
N ILE A 416 -33.67 10.88 -16.61
CA ILE A 416 -34.70 10.31 -15.74
C ILE A 416 -35.88 9.90 -16.62
N SER A 417 -36.32 8.65 -16.54
CA SER A 417 -37.45 8.14 -17.32
C SER A 417 -38.44 7.33 -16.50
N ASP A 418 -39.70 7.30 -16.97
CA ASP A 418 -40.77 6.42 -16.49
C ASP A 418 -41.29 6.66 -15.05
N PHE A 419 -40.87 7.77 -14.42
CA PHE A 419 -41.41 8.23 -13.13
C PHE A 419 -42.60 9.19 -13.29
N GLY A 420 -43.51 9.20 -12.31
CA GLY A 420 -44.59 10.18 -12.23
C GLY A 420 -44.10 11.59 -11.83
N ARG A 421 -43.03 11.66 -11.05
CA ARG A 421 -42.32 12.90 -10.66
C ARG A 421 -40.83 12.68 -10.91
N ALA A 422 -40.15 13.66 -11.51
CA ALA A 422 -38.73 13.46 -11.82
C ALA A 422 -37.83 13.91 -10.67
N ILE A 423 -38.07 15.11 -10.12
CA ILE A 423 -37.20 15.74 -9.13
C ILE A 423 -38.05 16.46 -8.09
N GLU A 424 -37.67 16.30 -6.82
CA GLU A 424 -38.14 17.05 -5.67
C GLU A 424 -36.94 17.53 -4.85
N ALA A 425 -36.82 18.85 -4.67
CA ALA A 425 -35.81 19.46 -3.80
C ALA A 425 -36.27 20.82 -3.27
N LEU A 426 -35.79 21.22 -2.09
CA LEU A 426 -36.01 22.57 -1.55
C LEU A 426 -35.30 23.66 -2.37
N GLU A 427 -34.09 23.37 -2.82
CA GLU A 427 -33.28 24.26 -3.65
C GLU A 427 -32.75 23.55 -4.90
N LEU A 428 -32.72 24.27 -6.03
CA LEU A 428 -32.21 23.77 -7.30
C LEU A 428 -31.12 24.70 -7.84
N LEU A 429 -29.90 24.19 -7.97
CA LEU A 429 -28.78 24.89 -8.62
C LEU A 429 -28.41 24.20 -9.92
N LEU A 430 -28.51 24.95 -11.02
CA LEU A 430 -28.17 24.47 -12.36
C LEU A 430 -26.96 25.22 -12.90
N GLY A 431 -26.00 24.48 -13.45
CA GLY A 431 -24.86 25.06 -14.17
C GLY A 431 -25.29 25.98 -15.33
N CYS A 432 -24.47 26.98 -15.65
CA CYS A 432 -24.77 27.99 -16.68
C CYS A 432 -25.04 27.43 -18.08
N THR A 433 -24.66 26.17 -18.32
CA THR A 433 -24.70 25.50 -19.61
C THR A 433 -25.72 24.36 -19.67
N THR A 434 -26.49 24.16 -18.61
CA THR A 434 -27.49 23.09 -18.52
C THR A 434 -28.57 23.27 -19.58
N GLU A 435 -28.71 22.27 -20.46
CA GLU A 435 -29.82 22.15 -21.39
C GLU A 435 -30.83 21.15 -20.85
N ILE A 436 -32.12 21.54 -20.87
CA ILE A 436 -33.25 20.72 -20.39
C ILE A 436 -34.21 20.52 -21.57
N THR A 437 -34.45 19.27 -21.96
CA THR A 437 -35.23 18.97 -23.18
C THR A 437 -36.75 18.94 -22.97
N SER A 438 -37.23 18.70 -21.74
CA SER A 438 -38.65 18.40 -21.49
C SER A 438 -38.98 18.48 -20.00
N ALA A 439 -39.25 19.68 -19.47
CA ALA A 439 -39.69 19.85 -18.08
C ALA A 439 -40.85 20.86 -17.98
N GLY A 440 -41.91 20.47 -17.26
CA GLY A 440 -42.82 21.42 -16.62
C GLY A 440 -42.43 21.54 -15.15
N TRP A 441 -42.02 22.72 -14.71
CA TRP A 441 -41.69 22.98 -13.31
C TRP A 441 -42.89 23.62 -12.60
N GLU A 442 -43.26 23.09 -11.44
CA GLU A 442 -44.22 23.73 -10.55
C GLU A 442 -43.58 23.89 -9.16
N ASN A 443 -43.81 25.04 -8.53
CA ASN A 443 -43.43 25.25 -7.14
C ASN A 443 -44.63 24.84 -6.28
N VAL A 444 -44.44 23.83 -5.42
CA VAL A 444 -45.52 23.25 -4.61
C VAL A 444 -45.18 23.45 -3.14
N GLY A 445 -45.46 24.66 -2.63
CA GLY A 445 -45.16 25.00 -1.24
C GLY A 445 -43.72 25.51 -1.06
N SER A 446 -42.88 24.77 -0.35
CA SER A 446 -41.45 25.06 -0.19
C SER A 446 -40.58 24.44 -1.29
N ASP A 447 -41.10 23.46 -2.03
CA ASP A 447 -40.28 22.57 -2.85
C ASP A 447 -40.43 22.90 -4.34
N TYR A 448 -39.33 22.74 -5.08
CA TYR A 448 -39.34 22.73 -6.53
C TYR A 448 -39.64 21.30 -7.01
N VAL A 449 -40.78 21.13 -7.68
CA VAL A 449 -41.17 19.83 -8.24
C VAL A 449 -41.13 19.89 -9.76
N CYS A 450 -40.28 19.06 -10.36
CA CYS A 450 -40.27 18.84 -11.80
C CYS A 450 -41.25 17.71 -12.16
N TYR A 451 -42.32 18.06 -12.87
CA TYR A 451 -43.24 17.08 -13.43
C TYR A 451 -42.84 16.70 -14.85
N VAL A 452 -42.85 15.40 -15.13
CA VAL A 452 -42.77 14.88 -16.49
C VAL A 452 -44.20 14.92 -17.07
N PRO A 453 -44.45 15.58 -18.21
CA PRO A 453 -45.80 15.65 -18.77
C PRO A 453 -46.31 14.24 -19.10
N ALA A 454 -47.49 13.89 -18.56
CA ALA A 454 -48.10 12.56 -18.62
C ALA A 454 -48.43 12.04 -20.02
N GLU A 455 -48.30 12.86 -21.07
CA GLU A 455 -48.61 12.46 -22.44
C GLU A 455 -47.35 11.95 -23.17
N GLY A 456 -47.00 10.69 -22.86
CA GLY A 456 -46.18 9.79 -23.67
C GLY A 456 -44.70 9.77 -23.33
N ASN A 457 -44.27 8.77 -22.52
CA ASN A 457 -42.88 8.32 -22.31
C ASN A 457 -41.80 9.38 -22.62
N ALA A 458 -41.90 10.54 -21.99
CA ALA A 458 -40.98 11.63 -22.24
C ALA A 458 -39.86 11.52 -21.21
N ASP A 459 -38.64 11.27 -21.66
CA ASP A 459 -37.48 11.35 -20.77
C ASP A 459 -37.29 12.79 -20.29
N LEU A 460 -36.93 12.98 -19.03
CA LEU A 460 -36.31 14.23 -18.59
C LEU A 460 -34.79 14.07 -18.76
N ILE A 461 -34.20 14.87 -19.64
CA ILE A 461 -32.76 14.83 -19.89
C ILE A 461 -32.18 16.20 -19.51
N PHE A 462 -31.21 16.16 -18.61
CA PHE A 462 -30.27 17.24 -18.34
C PHE A 462 -28.96 16.89 -19.03
N THR A 463 -28.51 17.77 -19.92
CA THR A 463 -27.16 17.69 -20.47
C THR A 463 -26.40 18.94 -20.03
N VAL A 464 -25.37 18.75 -19.21
CA VAL A 464 -24.52 19.84 -18.72
C VAL A 464 -23.13 19.67 -19.35
N GLY A 465 -22.96 20.26 -20.53
CA GLY A 465 -21.68 20.31 -21.23
C GLY A 465 -21.00 21.68 -21.12
N ARG A 466 -19.76 21.82 -21.62
CA ARG A 466 -19.24 23.15 -21.98
C ARG A 466 -20.06 23.67 -23.14
N LYS A 467 -21.07 24.51 -22.89
CA LYS A 467 -21.68 25.26 -23.98
C LYS A 467 -20.58 26.11 -24.61
N ALA A 468 -20.22 25.79 -25.86
CA ALA A 468 -19.29 26.61 -26.62
C ALA A 468 -19.89 28.03 -26.76
N GLY A 469 -19.44 28.95 -25.91
CA GLY A 469 -19.92 30.33 -25.85
C GLY A 469 -20.81 30.71 -24.65
N ALA A 470 -20.95 29.88 -23.60
CA ALA A 470 -21.45 30.40 -22.32
C ALA A 470 -20.36 31.23 -21.62
N THR A 471 -20.65 32.50 -21.38
CA THR A 471 -19.73 33.38 -20.65
C THR A 471 -19.94 33.17 -19.15
N HIS A 472 -19.03 32.42 -18.56
CA HIS A 472 -18.81 32.40 -17.13
C HIS A 472 -18.35 33.79 -16.69
N THR A 473 -19.00 34.37 -15.67
CA THR A 473 -18.63 35.66 -15.09
C THR A 473 -18.26 35.43 -13.62
N ASP A 474 -17.08 35.89 -13.24
CA ASP A 474 -16.54 35.95 -11.87
C ASP A 474 -16.13 37.42 -11.65
N ALA A 475 -17.12 38.27 -11.42
CA ALA A 475 -16.95 39.72 -11.35
C ALA A 475 -16.27 40.15 -10.05
N ASP A 476 -16.27 39.29 -9.01
CA ASP A 476 -15.63 39.55 -7.73
C ASP A 476 -14.27 38.83 -7.54
N GLY A 477 -13.89 37.95 -8.49
CA GLY A 477 -12.57 37.31 -8.58
C GLY A 477 -12.39 36.17 -7.58
N ASN A 478 -13.47 35.57 -7.09
CA ASN A 478 -13.47 34.59 -6.01
C ASN A 478 -13.40 33.13 -6.48
N HIS A 479 -13.26 32.88 -7.80
CA HIS A 479 -13.29 31.56 -8.42
C HIS A 479 -14.62 30.82 -8.30
N VAL A 480 -15.71 31.54 -8.10
CA VAL A 480 -17.09 31.04 -8.13
C VAL A 480 -17.81 31.77 -9.25
N CYS A 481 -18.58 31.05 -10.06
CA CYS A 481 -19.37 31.69 -11.10
C CYS A 481 -20.51 32.50 -10.48
N ASP A 482 -20.57 33.81 -10.70
CA ASP A 482 -21.64 34.70 -10.22
C ASP A 482 -23.05 34.31 -10.67
N VAL A 483 -23.15 33.42 -11.67
CA VAL A 483 -24.41 33.05 -12.32
C VAL A 483 -24.92 31.69 -11.84
N CYS A 484 -24.04 30.71 -11.62
CA CYS A 484 -24.44 29.37 -11.18
C CYS A 484 -23.81 28.94 -9.86
N GLU A 485 -23.06 29.81 -9.20
CA GLU A 485 -22.35 29.54 -7.93
C GLU A 485 -21.40 28.33 -7.98
N GLY A 486 -21.08 27.85 -9.18
CA GLY A 486 -20.16 26.74 -9.39
C GLY A 486 -18.72 27.21 -9.27
N ALA A 487 -17.91 26.51 -8.49
CA ALA A 487 -16.48 26.76 -8.40
C ALA A 487 -15.79 26.49 -9.74
N PHE A 488 -14.93 27.40 -10.20
CA PHE A 488 -14.01 27.15 -11.31
C PHE A 488 -12.91 26.21 -10.83
N PRO A 489 -12.74 25.02 -11.44
CA PRO A 489 -11.83 24.01 -10.90
C PRO A 489 -10.36 24.43 -10.90
N ASP A 490 -9.93 25.39 -11.73
CA ASP A 490 -8.52 25.72 -11.88
C ASP A 490 -8.26 27.22 -12.14
N CYS A 491 -7.13 27.72 -11.60
CA CYS A 491 -6.53 28.97 -12.03
C CYS A 491 -5.90 28.77 -13.43
N LEU A 492 -6.59 29.22 -14.48
CA LEU A 492 -6.09 29.15 -15.85
C LEU A 492 -5.00 30.21 -16.08
N ASP A 493 -3.86 29.80 -16.66
CA ASP A 493 -2.76 30.66 -17.10
C ASP A 493 -2.47 30.35 -18.59
N GLU A 494 -3.41 30.72 -19.47
CA GLU A 494 -3.33 30.45 -20.91
C GLU A 494 -2.16 31.19 -21.56
N ASN A 495 -1.74 32.31 -20.96
CA ASN A 495 -0.65 33.14 -21.48
C ASN A 495 0.74 32.76 -20.93
N SER A 496 0.79 31.83 -19.96
CA SER A 496 2.00 31.28 -19.32
C SER A 496 2.86 32.33 -18.59
N ASP A 497 2.24 33.31 -17.92
CA ASP A 497 2.92 34.36 -17.13
C ASP A 497 2.88 34.14 -15.61
N HIS A 498 2.45 32.95 -15.17
CA HIS A 498 2.25 32.56 -13.77
C HIS A 498 1.21 33.39 -13.01
N LYS A 499 0.31 34.06 -13.73
CA LYS A 499 -0.87 34.68 -13.14
C LYS A 499 -2.09 33.96 -13.65
N CYS A 500 -3.06 33.79 -12.75
CA CYS A 500 -4.37 33.37 -13.15
C CYS A 500 -4.99 34.44 -14.06
N ASP A 501 -5.35 34.10 -15.29
CA ASP A 501 -6.02 34.98 -16.25
C ASP A 501 -7.43 35.40 -15.79
N LEU A 502 -7.99 34.72 -14.78
CA LEU A 502 -9.30 35.00 -14.21
C LEU A 502 -9.22 35.97 -13.01
N CYS A 503 -8.37 35.72 -12.01
CA CYS A 503 -8.31 36.52 -10.78
C CYS A 503 -7.05 37.40 -10.65
N GLY A 504 -6.04 37.20 -11.50
CA GLY A 504 -4.79 37.96 -11.50
C GLY A 504 -3.79 37.62 -10.40
N GLU A 505 -4.13 36.71 -9.49
CA GLU A 505 -3.23 36.22 -8.44
C GLU A 505 -2.18 35.25 -8.99
N LYS A 506 -1.03 35.16 -8.33
CA LYS A 506 0.05 34.23 -8.72
C LYS A 506 -0.41 32.80 -8.53
N SER A 507 -0.49 32.04 -9.63
CA SER A 507 -1.01 30.68 -9.61
C SER A 507 -0.01 29.69 -9.02
N PHE A 508 1.30 29.79 -9.30
CA PHE A 508 2.33 28.88 -8.75
C PHE A 508 3.74 29.51 -8.70
N ALA A 509 4.68 28.86 -7.98
CA ALA A 509 6.10 29.22 -7.99
C ALA A 509 6.80 28.64 -9.24
N CYS A 510 7.72 29.40 -9.84
CA CYS A 510 8.50 28.95 -11.00
C CYS A 510 9.34 27.71 -10.64
N ALA A 511 9.14 26.62 -11.37
CA ALA A 511 9.90 25.38 -11.27
C ALA A 511 10.82 25.20 -12.50
N ASP A 512 11.98 24.59 -12.27
CA ASP A 512 13.04 24.29 -13.25
C ASP A 512 13.39 22.80 -13.07
N ALA A 513 12.52 21.93 -13.60
CA ALA A 513 12.62 20.49 -13.40
C ALA A 513 13.70 19.86 -14.28
N ASP A 514 14.01 20.46 -15.43
CA ASP A 514 15.07 19.99 -16.32
C ASP A 514 16.47 20.53 -15.95
N SER A 515 16.54 21.39 -14.93
CA SER A 515 17.76 21.95 -14.33
C SER A 515 18.58 22.80 -15.31
N ASP A 516 17.92 23.51 -16.24
CA ASP A 516 18.56 24.38 -17.24
C ASP A 516 18.65 25.86 -16.83
N HIS A 517 18.29 26.19 -15.59
CA HIS A 517 18.18 27.52 -15.02
C HIS A 517 17.03 28.38 -15.56
N LYS A 518 16.07 27.79 -16.27
CA LYS A 518 14.85 28.47 -16.71
C LYS A 518 13.63 27.77 -16.17
N CYS A 519 12.56 28.54 -16.02
CA CYS A 519 11.29 27.96 -15.64
C CYS A 519 10.70 27.19 -16.80
N ASP A 520 10.31 25.94 -16.59
CA ASP A 520 9.75 25.08 -17.65
C ASP A 520 8.43 25.61 -18.21
N THR A 521 7.73 26.45 -17.45
CA THR A 521 6.42 26.99 -17.82
C THR A 521 6.53 28.32 -18.56
N CYS A 522 7.30 29.29 -18.04
CA CYS A 522 7.38 30.64 -18.63
C CYS A 522 8.73 30.99 -19.29
N GLY A 523 9.74 30.13 -19.16
CA GLY A 523 11.09 30.35 -19.70
C GLY A 523 11.90 31.45 -19.00
N ALA A 524 11.40 32.02 -17.90
CA ALA A 524 12.14 33.02 -17.13
C ALA A 524 13.36 32.38 -16.47
N VAL A 525 14.51 33.07 -16.48
CA VAL A 525 15.73 32.61 -15.84
C VAL A 525 15.53 32.57 -14.32
N THR A 526 15.53 31.39 -13.72
CA THR A 526 15.27 31.15 -12.30
C THR A 526 16.51 31.42 -11.44
N SER A 527 17.70 31.18 -12.00
CA SER A 527 18.98 31.35 -11.30
C SER A 527 20.14 31.56 -12.27
N ALA A 528 21.27 32.07 -11.78
CA ALA A 528 22.50 32.14 -12.57
C ALA A 528 23.35 30.89 -12.35
N CYS A 529 24.11 30.46 -13.37
CA CYS A 529 25.04 29.35 -13.22
C CYS A 529 26.09 29.65 -12.13
N ALA A 530 26.21 28.73 -11.16
CA ALA A 530 27.19 28.78 -10.09
C ALA A 530 28.08 27.52 -10.12
N ASP A 531 29.35 27.69 -9.80
CA ASP A 531 30.41 26.67 -9.75
C ASP A 531 31.05 26.79 -8.37
N ALA A 532 30.40 26.22 -7.36
CA ALA A 532 30.83 26.37 -5.97
C ALA A 532 31.98 25.43 -5.62
N ASP A 533 32.10 24.28 -6.31
CA ASP A 533 33.17 23.31 -6.08
C ASP A 533 34.45 23.58 -6.90
N SER A 534 34.41 24.60 -7.76
CA SER A 534 35.54 25.11 -8.56
C SER A 534 36.07 24.09 -9.59
N ASP A 535 35.20 23.25 -10.14
CA ASP A 535 35.54 22.26 -11.17
C ASP A 535 35.39 22.77 -12.63
N HIS A 536 35.04 24.05 -12.80
CA HIS A 536 34.72 24.74 -14.05
C HIS A 536 33.38 24.36 -14.69
N LYS A 537 32.50 23.67 -13.98
CA LYS A 537 31.13 23.38 -14.42
C LYS A 537 30.13 23.96 -13.46
N CYS A 538 28.94 24.23 -13.98
CA CYS A 538 27.85 24.64 -13.13
C CYS A 538 27.33 23.45 -12.31
N ASP A 539 27.19 23.63 -11.00
CA ASP A 539 26.72 22.59 -10.07
C ASP A 539 25.29 22.12 -10.38
N THR A 540 24.49 22.95 -11.03
CA THR A 540 23.08 22.68 -11.33
C THR A 540 22.89 22.09 -12.73
N CYS A 541 23.41 22.74 -13.77
CA CYS A 541 23.19 22.31 -15.16
C CYS A 541 24.37 21.56 -15.80
N GLY A 542 25.54 21.49 -15.13
CA GLY A 542 26.75 20.86 -15.66
C GLY A 542 27.42 21.58 -16.82
N ALA A 543 26.91 22.75 -17.24
CA ALA A 543 27.51 23.54 -18.31
C ALA A 543 28.90 24.06 -17.91
N VAL A 544 29.85 24.02 -18.84
CA VAL A 544 31.22 24.52 -18.62
C VAL A 544 31.17 26.04 -18.44
N THR A 545 31.51 26.52 -17.24
CA THR A 545 31.47 27.94 -16.85
C THR A 545 32.74 28.67 -17.29
N SER A 546 33.87 27.97 -17.35
CA SER A 546 35.17 28.55 -17.72
C SER A 546 36.14 27.48 -18.23
N ALA A 547 37.20 27.89 -18.92
CA ALA A 547 38.28 26.99 -19.32
C ALA A 547 39.40 26.99 -18.28
N CYS A 548 40.11 25.86 -18.12
CA CYS A 548 41.27 25.80 -17.24
C CYS A 548 42.36 26.79 -17.69
N ALA A 549 42.87 27.57 -16.74
CA ALA A 549 43.93 28.55 -16.96
C ALA A 549 45.09 28.29 -15.98
N ASP A 550 46.31 28.37 -16.49
CA ASP A 550 47.57 28.21 -15.77
C ASP A 550 48.35 29.52 -15.92
N ALA A 551 47.96 30.54 -15.13
CA ALA A 551 48.52 31.87 -15.28
C ALA A 551 49.90 32.00 -14.61
N ASP A 552 50.18 31.19 -13.58
CA ASP A 552 51.49 31.18 -12.91
C ASP A 552 52.52 30.25 -13.58
N SER A 553 52.10 29.52 -14.62
CA SER A 553 52.93 28.66 -15.48
C SER A 553 53.60 27.50 -14.74
N ASP A 554 52.96 26.97 -13.69
CA ASP A 554 53.42 25.80 -12.95
C ASP A 554 52.92 24.46 -13.53
N HIS A 555 52.18 24.52 -14.64
CA HIS A 555 51.52 23.42 -15.33
C HIS A 555 50.23 22.90 -14.68
N LYS A 556 49.66 23.63 -13.70
CA LYS A 556 48.38 23.32 -13.04
C LYS A 556 47.37 24.44 -13.26
N CYS A 557 46.10 24.09 -13.22
CA CYS A 557 45.02 25.07 -13.33
C CYS A 557 44.94 25.85 -12.01
N ASP A 558 44.93 27.17 -12.09
CA ASP A 558 44.86 28.04 -10.91
C ASP A 558 43.54 27.91 -10.13
N THR A 559 42.48 27.45 -10.81
CA THR A 559 41.13 27.32 -10.22
C THR A 559 40.88 25.92 -9.67
N CYS A 560 41.11 24.87 -10.46
CA CYS A 560 40.79 23.49 -10.08
C CYS A 560 42.00 22.62 -9.72
N GLY A 561 43.23 23.11 -9.93
CA GLY A 561 44.48 22.36 -9.65
C GLY A 561 44.79 21.22 -10.61
N ALA A 562 43.95 20.98 -11.62
CA ALA A 562 44.18 19.95 -12.64
C ALA A 562 45.44 20.24 -13.45
N THR A 563 46.20 19.21 -13.84
CA THR A 563 47.43 19.39 -14.63
C THR A 563 47.06 19.75 -16.08
N VAL A 564 47.44 20.94 -16.54
CA VAL A 564 47.05 21.49 -17.84
C VAL A 564 48.09 21.17 -18.93
N SER A 565 49.35 20.92 -18.55
CA SER A 565 50.39 20.50 -19.50
C SER A 565 51.52 19.69 -18.82
N GLU A 566 52.35 19.00 -19.58
CA GLU A 566 53.48 18.22 -19.05
C GLU A 566 54.78 19.05 -19.01
N HIS A 567 55.66 18.73 -18.06
CA HIS A 567 56.99 19.35 -17.98
C HIS A 567 57.87 18.93 -19.16
N ALA A 568 58.40 19.92 -19.89
CA ALA A 568 59.34 19.69 -20.98
C ALA A 568 60.79 19.95 -20.52
N PRO A 569 61.73 19.01 -20.72
CA PRO A 569 63.12 19.20 -20.33
C PRO A 569 63.80 20.26 -21.20
N GLY A 570 64.32 21.31 -20.55
CA GLY A 570 65.15 22.33 -21.19
C GLY A 570 66.60 21.90 -21.40
N ALA A 571 67.48 22.88 -21.61
CA ALA A 571 68.90 22.63 -21.80
C ALA A 571 69.54 22.03 -20.53
N TRP A 572 70.56 21.18 -20.74
CA TRP A 572 71.35 20.62 -19.65
C TRP A 572 72.11 21.71 -18.88
N GLN A 573 71.95 21.68 -17.56
CA GLN A 573 72.70 22.45 -16.58
C GLN A 573 73.62 21.51 -15.79
N GLN A 574 74.67 22.08 -15.19
CA GLN A 574 75.65 21.33 -14.41
C GLN A 574 76.35 22.19 -13.37
N ASP A 575 76.76 21.56 -12.28
CA ASP A 575 77.66 22.11 -11.27
C ASP A 575 78.76 21.10 -10.90
N GLU A 576 79.48 21.33 -9.80
CA GLU A 576 80.53 20.43 -9.32
C GLU A 576 80.03 19.07 -8.82
N ASN A 577 78.74 18.97 -8.47
CA ASN A 577 78.14 17.79 -7.84
C ASN A 577 77.29 16.97 -8.81
N GLY A 578 76.69 17.58 -9.84
CA GLY A 578 75.85 16.87 -10.80
C GLY A 578 75.36 17.70 -11.98
N HIS A 579 74.38 17.16 -12.72
CA HIS A 579 73.71 17.76 -13.86
C HIS A 579 72.19 17.57 -13.78
N TRP A 580 71.43 18.49 -14.37
CA TRP A 580 69.96 18.45 -14.45
C TRP A 580 69.47 19.24 -15.67
N ARG A 581 68.18 19.13 -16.02
CA ARG A 581 67.53 19.99 -17.03
C ARG A 581 66.46 20.82 -16.35
N ASP A 582 66.50 22.13 -16.53
CA ASP A 582 65.44 22.99 -16.02
C ASP A 582 64.25 22.95 -16.98
N CYS A 583 63.06 22.71 -16.46
CA CYS A 583 61.82 23.01 -17.17
C CYS A 583 61.61 24.54 -17.19
N ALA A 584 60.86 25.05 -18.17
CA ALA A 584 60.54 26.48 -18.24
C ALA A 584 59.82 27.01 -16.98
N CYS A 585 59.08 26.15 -16.28
CA CYS A 585 58.43 26.46 -14.99
C CYS A 585 59.40 26.48 -13.79
N GLY A 586 60.69 26.19 -13.98
CA GLY A 586 61.70 26.21 -12.93
C GLY A 586 61.93 24.88 -12.19
N THR A 587 61.16 23.82 -12.48
CA THR A 587 61.39 22.48 -11.91
C THR A 587 62.64 21.82 -12.51
N ARG A 588 63.50 21.25 -11.65
CA ARG A 588 64.68 20.48 -12.09
C ARG A 588 64.29 19.05 -12.44
N LEU A 589 64.45 18.70 -13.71
CA LEU A 589 64.26 17.35 -14.23
C LEU A 589 65.60 16.64 -14.38
N ASP A 590 65.59 15.31 -14.31
CA ASP A 590 66.74 14.46 -14.63
C ASP A 590 68.02 14.78 -13.84
N ALA A 591 67.85 15.25 -12.60
CA ALA A 591 68.96 15.60 -11.73
C ALA A 591 69.75 14.35 -11.32
N ALA A 592 71.02 14.28 -11.69
CA ALA A 592 71.90 13.15 -11.41
C ALA A 592 73.35 13.60 -11.18
N ALA A 593 74.13 12.79 -10.45
CA ALA A 593 75.56 13.04 -10.26
C ALA A 593 76.37 12.76 -11.54
N HIS A 594 77.55 13.36 -11.67
CA HIS A 594 78.39 13.16 -12.86
C HIS A 594 78.97 11.74 -12.97
N SER A 595 78.90 11.17 -14.17
CA SER A 595 79.63 9.97 -14.55
C SER A 595 80.54 10.30 -15.72
N PHE A 596 81.85 10.20 -15.53
CA PHE A 596 82.84 10.62 -16.52
C PHE A 596 83.47 9.43 -17.23
N GLU A 597 83.51 9.48 -18.55
CA GLU A 597 84.22 8.54 -19.43
C GLU A 597 85.12 9.35 -20.36
N ASP A 598 86.38 8.94 -20.54
CA ASP A 598 87.42 9.69 -21.26
C ASP A 598 87.59 11.16 -20.82
N GLY A 599 87.23 11.47 -19.57
CA GLY A 599 87.36 12.81 -18.99
C GLY A 599 86.22 13.77 -19.34
N VAL A 600 85.09 13.28 -19.87
CA VAL A 600 83.88 14.06 -20.14
C VAL A 600 82.64 13.35 -19.56
N CYS A 601 81.69 14.09 -19.01
CA CYS A 601 80.46 13.54 -18.46
C CYS A 601 79.57 13.03 -19.59
N THR A 602 79.13 11.78 -19.48
CA THR A 602 78.40 11.07 -20.56
C THR A 602 77.01 11.65 -20.83
N ALA A 603 76.42 12.38 -19.88
CA ALA A 603 75.10 12.98 -20.01
C ALA A 603 75.13 14.46 -20.43
N CYS A 604 75.87 15.31 -19.71
CA CYS A 604 75.86 16.77 -19.94
C CYS A 604 77.09 17.31 -20.70
N GLY A 605 78.13 16.49 -20.91
CA GLY A 605 79.34 16.93 -21.62
C GLY A 605 80.34 17.74 -20.78
N ALA A 606 80.17 17.84 -19.45
CA ALA A 606 81.13 18.48 -18.56
C ALA A 606 82.52 17.82 -18.58
N ALA A 607 83.62 18.57 -18.59
CA ALA A 607 84.95 17.99 -18.43
C ALA A 607 85.24 17.59 -16.97
N ALA A 608 85.88 16.44 -16.76
CA ALA A 608 86.25 15.94 -15.44
C ALA A 608 87.33 16.83 -14.78
N PRO A 609 87.26 17.05 -13.45
CA PRO A 609 88.24 17.88 -12.75
C PRO A 609 89.65 17.25 -12.78
N LYS A 610 90.68 18.05 -13.11
CA LYS A 610 92.07 17.58 -13.27
C LYS A 610 92.75 17.28 -11.92
N LYS A 611 93.19 16.03 -11.71
CA LYS A 611 93.95 15.62 -10.49
C LYS A 611 95.38 16.20 -10.50
N SER A 612 95.79 16.94 -9.47
CA SER A 612 97.17 17.42 -9.30
C SER A 612 98.05 16.42 -8.53
N SER A 613 99.24 16.12 -9.05
CA SER A 613 100.21 15.18 -8.48
C SER A 613 101.17 15.88 -7.49
N ALA A 614 101.34 15.33 -6.28
CA ALA A 614 102.14 15.94 -5.21
C ALA A 614 103.66 15.67 -5.35
N VAL A 615 104.50 16.69 -5.06
CA VAL A 615 105.97 16.59 -4.98
C VAL A 615 106.42 17.11 -3.60
N TRP A 616 107.34 16.41 -2.93
CA TRP A 616 107.84 16.74 -1.58
C TRP A 616 109.24 17.36 -1.64
N VAL A 617 109.49 18.43 -0.87
CA VAL A 617 110.80 19.10 -0.75
C VAL A 617 111.09 19.36 0.74
N ILE A 618 112.27 18.97 1.24
CA ILE A 618 112.76 19.21 2.60
C ILE A 618 113.98 20.14 2.53
N VAL A 619 113.97 21.28 3.22
CA VAL A 619 115.13 22.21 3.32
C VAL A 619 115.28 22.72 4.76
N PRO A 620 116.50 22.77 5.34
CA PRO A 620 116.71 23.07 6.76
C PRO A 620 117.29 24.47 7.07
N ILE A 621 117.09 24.88 8.34
CA ILE A 621 117.90 25.79 9.21
C ILE A 621 117.72 27.32 9.09
N ALA A 622 117.37 27.95 10.22
CA ALA A 622 118.25 28.81 11.03
C ALA A 622 117.56 29.21 12.36
N ALA A 623 118.22 28.97 13.49
CA ALA A 623 117.79 29.46 14.81
C ALA A 623 118.41 30.84 15.05
N VAL A 624 117.57 31.82 15.40
CA VAL A 624 117.98 33.10 15.99
C VAL A 624 117.11 33.36 17.21
N VAL A 625 117.77 33.52 18.35
CA VAL A 625 117.21 33.84 19.68
C VAL A 625 117.27 35.35 19.86
N LEU A 626 116.26 35.95 20.52
CA LEU A 626 116.26 37.15 21.40
C LEU A 626 114.79 37.64 21.50
N GLY A 627 114.07 37.60 22.63
CA GLY A 627 114.38 37.19 23.99
C GLY A 627 113.11 36.82 24.76
N GLY A 628 113.30 36.06 25.87
CA GLY A 628 112.25 35.76 26.83
C GLY A 628 111.70 34.32 26.86
N GLY A 629 112.56 33.29 26.87
CA GLY A 629 112.25 31.96 27.44
C GLY A 629 111.67 30.88 26.50
N ALA A 630 112.53 29.92 26.14
CA ALA A 630 112.27 28.63 25.47
C ALA A 630 111.86 28.64 23.98
N ALA A 631 112.84 28.50 23.09
CA ALA A 631 112.65 28.17 21.66
C ALA A 631 112.78 26.65 21.43
N ALA A 632 111.70 26.02 20.98
CA ALA A 632 111.69 24.66 20.41
C ALA A 632 111.87 24.76 18.89
N LEU A 633 112.77 23.94 18.32
CA LEU A 633 112.98 23.82 16.87
C LEU A 633 111.85 22.99 16.25
N TRP A 634 110.96 23.67 15.53
CA TRP A 634 109.93 23.06 14.68
C TRP A 634 110.51 22.73 13.31
N TYR A 635 110.37 21.48 12.86
CA TYR A 635 110.56 21.12 11.45
C TYR A 635 109.21 21.27 10.73
N PHE A 636 109.14 22.12 9.70
CA PHE A 636 107.99 22.21 8.81
C PHE A 636 108.13 21.18 7.68
N VAL A 637 107.12 20.31 7.54
CA VAL A 637 106.88 19.58 6.30
C VAL A 637 105.93 20.45 5.46
N ILE A 638 106.44 21.12 4.43
CA ILE A 638 105.58 21.83 3.47
C ILE A 638 105.22 20.86 2.35
N ARG A 639 103.96 20.42 2.29
CA ARG A 639 103.35 19.95 1.04
C ARG A 639 103.25 21.13 0.09
N LYS A 640 103.91 21.07 -1.07
CA LYS A 640 103.61 22.01 -2.14
C LYS A 640 103.48 21.31 -3.49
N LYS A 641 102.23 21.17 -3.94
CA LYS A 641 101.75 21.36 -5.31
C LYS A 641 100.31 20.86 -5.41
N ARG A 642 99.38 21.48 -6.14
CA ARG A 642 99.38 22.71 -6.96
C ARG A 642 97.89 23.04 -7.18
N ILE A 643 97.48 24.30 -7.09
CA ILE A 643 96.16 24.72 -7.57
C ILE A 643 96.16 24.50 -9.09
N VAL A 644 95.20 23.72 -9.56
CA VAL A 644 94.42 24.01 -10.77
C VAL A 644 92.98 24.01 -10.32
#